data_AF-A0A1I1ZUW6-F1
#
_entry.id   AF-A0A1I1ZUW6-F1
#
_cell.length_a   1.000
_cell.length_b   1.000
_cell.length_c   1.000
_cell.angle_alpha   90.00
_cell.angle_beta   90.00
_cell.angle_gamma   90.00
#
_symmetry.space_group_name_H-M   'P 1'
#
loop_
_entity.id
_entity.type
_entity.pdbx_description
1 polymer ?
#
loop_
_entity_poly.entity_id
_entity_poly.type
_entity_poly.pdbx_seq_one_letter_code
_entity_poly.pdbx_strand_id
1 'polypeptide(L)'
;MNYKMPAEYFHGTPDTELVFRQGRTIESKGTKYILIQEREVNYRFHLHQHPYIQQLMQRLLSKSIAGLQAADTEYETDGTSLPGSIRIAVNSNINLMIPASSRITLLENVQATSGGASIELTAGMETRLTSAVRATVSDGLKVTLVDGIKTPSADTPTPFIPPANSRVIVSDNTKITLSAVTRLTFHDGLQVTVPAGTPMNLAGGTQLTLPANTQATLLSSRPRPVLFTDFFDAAYSPDATLVQQPYPVKDLDFTSSGAYATYNWELFFHVPITIAIHLSKNQRFAEAQRWFHYIFDPTDDSDGPTPERFWKVRPFHTTDVKKIEEILVNLVTNADPDLRNETIHSIEAWKDAPFRPHVIARYRQQSYMFKTAMAYLDNLIAWGDSLFRQETGEAIDEALQLYVLAANILGPRPLPVPKKGNVRPQTYDNLRRDLSKFGTVIRDMETAIPFDLGPFPTIDSESNDRLATLRSLGKALYFCVPRNDKLLSYWNTVADRLFKIRNSLNFQGVFRQLALFEPPIDPAMLARAAAAGLDVGAIVNGFNQPLPLVRFQLLVQKAAEIVQEVKSLGSNLLSAMEKEDGEAMAILRARHERVVMEMVEHVKYGQLQEVIKSRESLLQSLALAVQRYTYYERQLGKNPDEIENAIPELGELDKESLEMMNFTIQEPSMALREIEVDIARDLGESGGKIISSYEQDEFLRLEKAQKLQEEGANLNMIAKFLSLIPELGAQAQPMGVGAALQFGGRALSTQLSLAADASARTAGRNSYEANKAARIGGYARREQDWAFQSNLAVGEINQIFKQLRAAEIREAVAELELRNHRQQIQHAEEIERFLNEEATEKNGKKTNRALYTWMKREVKGLYSQCLQFAFDIAKKAERALQHELGNPQLSFLQFGYLAGKEGLLAGEKLYMDIKRMEMAYHELNQREYELTKHISLLQIDPLALIQLRTTGRCTARLPESLFDMDNPGHYFRRIKTMAVSIPCVIGPYASVNCTLTLLKSSIRKTPVVGDQYARTDTEDDRFSDNFGSLQSIVTSSAQNDSGLFETNLRDERYLPFENSGVISELQLQLPADPSKHDPTQFDYDTISDVIFHVRYTAREGGALLRKGAQGHVKELIKSAQSVGSVRLFSVRHEFPTEWAAFQNQPMIRNQRYALALKLREEHYPSWSQGRLNKVSRIDLLVRSSETSLEIADKAEATDVKKDSLNKDRALGELFVGNFKNLNLPEKPIGELKLYFDSKSMTDLWIAVSWHE
;
A
#
# COMPACT_ATOMS: atom_id res chain seq x y z
N MET A 1 -7.85 -39.48 69.32
CA MET A 1 -8.71 -38.81 70.32
C MET A 1 -9.84 -38.12 69.59
N ASN A 2 -11.07 -38.22 70.09
CA ASN A 2 -12.24 -37.68 69.41
C ASN A 2 -12.31 -36.16 69.53
N TYR A 3 -12.57 -35.47 68.42
CA TYR A 3 -13.34 -34.22 68.42
C TYR A 3 -14.27 -34.23 67.21
N LYS A 4 -15.53 -33.82 67.43
CA LYS A 4 -16.59 -33.80 66.41
C LYS A 4 -16.29 -32.75 65.34
N MET A 5 -16.42 -33.10 64.06
CA MET A 5 -16.69 -32.11 63.01
C MET A 5 -18.20 -31.81 62.98
N PRO A 6 -18.62 -30.56 62.75
CA PRO A 6 -20.03 -30.21 62.52
C PRO A 6 -20.47 -30.63 61.11
N ALA A 7 -21.75 -30.98 60.95
CA ALA A 7 -22.33 -31.25 59.64
C ALA A 7 -22.78 -29.94 58.97
N GLU A 8 -22.30 -29.68 57.76
CA GLU A 8 -22.78 -28.59 56.92
C GLU A 8 -24.01 -29.04 56.11
N TYR A 9 -24.97 -28.12 55.94
CA TYR A 9 -26.23 -28.38 55.25
C TYR A 9 -26.28 -27.55 53.96
N PHE A 10 -26.53 -28.20 52.83
CA PHE A 10 -26.82 -27.51 51.58
C PHE A 10 -28.33 -27.60 51.29
N HIS A 11 -29.01 -26.46 51.21
CA HIS A 11 -30.47 -26.34 51.08
C HIS A 11 -31.30 -27.21 52.07
N GLY A 12 -30.85 -27.31 53.33
CA GLY A 12 -31.63 -27.93 54.41
C GLY A 12 -31.51 -29.45 54.54
N THR A 13 -30.68 -30.11 53.72
CA THR A 13 -30.30 -31.52 53.87
C THR A 13 -28.79 -31.67 54.08
N PRO A 14 -28.33 -32.61 54.93
CA PRO A 14 -26.92 -32.80 55.23
C PRO A 14 -26.21 -33.51 54.07
N ASP A 15 -25.04 -32.98 53.68
CA ASP A 15 -24.18 -33.61 52.68
C ASP A 15 -23.36 -34.74 53.33
N THR A 16 -23.22 -35.88 52.67
CA THR A 16 -22.45 -37.03 53.19
C THR A 16 -21.63 -37.69 52.09
N GLU A 17 -20.30 -37.62 52.24
CA GLU A 17 -19.34 -38.22 51.31
C GLU A 17 -19.51 -39.75 51.22
N LEU A 18 -19.76 -40.26 50.01
CA LEU A 18 -19.71 -41.69 49.73
C LEU A 18 -18.28 -42.15 49.42
N VAL A 19 -17.55 -42.49 50.48
CA VAL A 19 -16.20 -43.09 50.39
C VAL A 19 -16.26 -44.48 49.75
N PHE A 20 -15.52 -44.66 48.66
CA PHE A 20 -15.42 -45.92 47.94
C PHE A 20 -14.46 -46.90 48.64
N ARG A 21 -14.98 -47.91 49.36
CA ARG A 21 -14.23 -49.13 49.70
C ARG A 21 -15.09 -50.39 49.56
N GLN A 22 -14.52 -51.40 48.93
CA GLN A 22 -15.19 -52.68 48.67
C GLN A 22 -15.37 -53.50 49.96
N GLY A 23 -16.58 -54.01 50.17
CA GLY A 23 -16.95 -54.93 51.25
C GLY A 23 -18.06 -55.87 50.78
N ARG A 24 -17.95 -57.16 51.12
CA ARG A 24 -18.75 -58.24 50.54
C ARG A 24 -20.17 -58.29 51.10
N THR A 25 -21.14 -58.62 50.25
CA THR A 25 -22.54 -58.90 50.61
C THR A 25 -22.67 -60.06 51.59
N ILE A 26 -23.56 -59.95 52.58
CA ILE A 26 -24.28 -61.08 53.19
C ILE A 26 -25.77 -60.67 53.24
N GLU A 27 -26.64 -61.51 52.69
CA GLU A 27 -28.09 -61.30 52.77
C GLU A 27 -28.63 -61.58 54.18
N SER A 28 -29.67 -60.85 54.59
CA SER A 28 -30.68 -61.40 55.49
C SER A 28 -32.05 -61.20 54.88
N LYS A 29 -32.80 -62.29 54.66
CA LYS A 29 -34.16 -62.23 54.11
C LYS A 29 -35.16 -61.76 55.17
N GLY A 30 -35.86 -60.68 54.89
CA GLY A 30 -36.99 -60.19 55.67
C GLY A 30 -38.11 -59.71 54.75
N THR A 31 -39.10 -60.57 54.50
CA THR A 31 -40.23 -60.27 53.60
C THR A 31 -41.21 -59.26 54.20
N LYS A 32 -41.35 -58.09 53.58
CA LYS A 32 -42.57 -57.27 53.62
C LYS A 32 -42.90 -56.73 52.23
N TYR A 33 -44.20 -56.60 51.98
CA TYR A 33 -44.82 -56.40 50.67
C TYR A 33 -44.34 -55.14 49.94
N ILE A 34 -43.86 -55.31 48.71
CA ILE A 34 -43.54 -54.22 47.78
C ILE A 34 -44.76 -53.99 46.89
N LEU A 35 -45.32 -52.79 46.95
CA LEU A 35 -46.34 -52.32 46.03
C LEU A 35 -45.61 -51.76 44.80
N ILE A 36 -45.55 -52.53 43.71
CA ILE A 36 -44.84 -52.14 42.48
C ILE A 36 -45.69 -51.07 41.76
N GLN A 37 -45.39 -49.80 42.02
CA GLN A 37 -45.71 -48.70 41.11
C GLN A 37 -44.54 -48.54 40.14
N GLU A 38 -44.73 -48.94 38.88
CA GLU A 38 -43.85 -48.50 37.81
C GLU A 38 -44.03 -46.98 37.65
N ARG A 39 -42.95 -46.22 37.89
CA ARG A 39 -42.85 -44.79 37.63
C ARG A 39 -41.68 -44.57 36.69
N GLU A 40 -41.94 -44.13 35.47
CA GLU A 40 -40.88 -43.62 34.60
C GLU A 40 -40.31 -42.33 35.21
N VAL A 41 -39.00 -42.34 35.46
CA VAL A 41 -38.25 -41.14 35.86
C VAL A 41 -37.36 -40.74 34.68
N ASN A 42 -37.83 -39.77 33.91
CA ASN A 42 -37.05 -39.20 32.80
C ASN A 42 -35.97 -38.24 33.35
N TYR A 43 -34.72 -38.68 33.36
CA TYR A 43 -33.57 -37.83 33.66
C TYR A 43 -33.20 -36.97 32.46
N ARG A 44 -33.37 -35.65 32.56
CA ARG A 44 -32.98 -34.68 31.53
C ARG A 44 -31.72 -33.93 31.95
N PHE A 45 -30.56 -34.56 31.72
CA PHE A 45 -29.27 -33.93 31.97
C PHE A 45 -29.09 -32.70 31.06
N HIS A 46 -28.89 -31.54 31.67
CA HIS A 46 -28.46 -30.33 30.97
C HIS A 46 -26.96 -30.15 31.26
N LEU A 47 -26.16 -29.99 30.21
CA LEU A 47 -24.76 -29.60 30.39
C LEU A 47 -24.71 -28.22 31.06
N HIS A 48 -23.84 -28.03 32.05
CA HIS A 48 -23.52 -26.71 32.60
C HIS A 48 -22.77 -25.90 31.52
N GLN A 49 -23.54 -25.27 30.65
CA GLN A 49 -23.04 -24.40 29.59
C GLN A 49 -23.01 -22.95 30.06
N HIS A 50 -22.11 -22.15 29.47
CA HIS A 50 -22.04 -20.72 29.75
C HIS A 50 -23.43 -20.07 29.51
N PRO A 51 -23.94 -19.22 30.43
CA PRO A 51 -25.32 -18.71 30.41
C PRO A 51 -25.77 -17.98 29.13
N TYR A 52 -24.82 -17.65 28.26
CA TYR A 52 -25.00 -16.94 26.99
C TYR A 52 -24.57 -17.73 25.75
N ILE A 53 -24.17 -19.00 25.89
CA ILE A 53 -23.50 -19.74 24.80
C ILE A 53 -24.30 -19.73 23.49
N GLN A 54 -25.63 -19.88 23.56
CA GLN A 54 -26.51 -19.86 22.39
C GLN A 54 -26.56 -18.47 21.73
N GLN A 55 -26.63 -17.41 22.54
CA GLN A 55 -26.66 -16.03 22.05
C GLN A 55 -25.30 -15.61 21.45
N LEU A 56 -24.19 -16.01 22.08
CA LEU A 56 -22.83 -15.78 21.56
C LEU A 56 -22.59 -16.57 20.26
N MET A 57 -23.02 -17.84 20.19
CA MET A 57 -22.95 -18.63 18.95
C MET A 57 -23.82 -18.03 17.85
N GLN A 58 -25.03 -17.54 18.15
CA GLN A 58 -25.89 -16.86 17.19
C GLN A 58 -25.27 -15.55 16.70
N ARG A 59 -24.63 -14.77 17.58
CA ARG A 59 -23.86 -13.57 17.22
C ARG A 59 -22.68 -13.90 16.32
N LEU A 60 -21.92 -14.97 16.62
CA LEU A 60 -20.81 -15.43 15.77
C LEU A 60 -21.30 -15.85 14.37
N LEU A 61 -22.42 -16.57 14.29
CA LEU A 61 -23.02 -17.01 13.02
C LEU A 61 -23.64 -15.86 12.20
N SER A 62 -24.17 -14.81 12.86
CA SER A 62 -24.88 -13.71 12.17
C SER A 62 -24.03 -12.47 11.90
N LYS A 63 -23.09 -12.15 12.80
CA LYS A 63 -22.22 -10.95 12.75
C LYS A 63 -20.72 -11.27 12.67
N SER A 64 -20.33 -12.53 12.44
CA SER A 64 -18.94 -12.99 12.40
C SER A 64 -18.16 -12.73 13.71
N ILE A 65 -16.83 -12.89 13.67
CA ILE A 65 -15.92 -12.71 14.81
C ILE A 65 -16.04 -11.29 15.39
N ALA A 66 -16.18 -10.27 14.53
CA ALA A 66 -16.33 -8.88 14.96
C ALA A 66 -17.56 -8.66 15.85
N GLY A 67 -18.73 -9.20 15.47
CA GLY A 67 -19.94 -9.08 16.30
C GLY A 67 -20.03 -10.07 17.47
N LEU A 68 -19.16 -11.09 17.51
CA LEU A 68 -18.90 -11.85 18.73
C LEU A 68 -18.04 -11.04 19.72
N GLN A 69 -16.94 -10.44 19.25
CA GLN A 69 -16.04 -9.64 20.09
C GLN A 69 -16.75 -8.37 20.62
N ALA A 70 -17.57 -7.71 19.80
CA ALA A 70 -18.40 -6.58 20.24
C ALA A 70 -19.50 -6.96 21.27
N ALA A 71 -19.70 -8.24 21.61
CA ALA A 71 -20.79 -8.66 22.49
C ALA A 71 -20.61 -8.27 23.96
N ASP A 72 -19.39 -7.93 24.40
CA ASP A 72 -19.13 -7.38 25.74
C ASP A 72 -19.26 -5.84 25.81
N THR A 73 -19.19 -5.17 24.65
CA THR A 73 -19.11 -3.72 24.49
C THR A 73 -20.34 -3.11 23.78
N GLU A 74 -21.28 -3.93 23.30
CA GLU A 74 -22.61 -3.49 22.87
C GLU A 74 -23.49 -3.13 24.08
N TYR A 75 -24.02 -1.90 24.10
CA TYR A 75 -24.95 -1.37 25.10
C TYR A 75 -26.36 -1.13 24.51
N GLU A 76 -27.40 -1.15 25.35
CA GLU A 76 -28.77 -0.87 24.90
C GLU A 76 -28.90 0.59 24.40
N THR A 77 -29.47 0.78 23.21
CA THR A 77 -29.61 2.10 22.54
C THR A 77 -30.59 3.05 23.22
N ASP A 78 -31.42 2.54 24.11
CA ASP A 78 -32.62 3.23 24.59
C ASP A 78 -32.35 4.06 25.88
N GLY A 79 -31.08 4.25 26.23
CA GLY A 79 -30.65 5.06 27.38
C GLY A 79 -30.90 4.40 28.75
N THR A 80 -31.05 3.07 28.78
CA THR A 80 -31.22 2.29 30.00
C THR A 80 -29.90 2.16 30.78
N SER A 81 -29.99 2.24 32.11
CA SER A 81 -28.85 2.17 33.03
C SER A 81 -29.02 1.02 34.03
N LEU A 82 -27.92 0.61 34.67
CA LEU A 82 -27.90 -0.52 35.61
C LEU A 82 -28.84 -0.30 36.82
N PRO A 83 -29.57 -1.32 37.30
CA PRO A 83 -30.46 -1.21 38.46
C PRO A 83 -29.78 -0.55 39.67
N GLY A 84 -30.42 0.48 40.22
CA GLY A 84 -29.82 1.41 41.17
C GLY A 84 -29.76 2.87 40.66
N SER A 85 -30.02 3.10 39.37
CA SER A 85 -30.23 4.42 38.75
C SER A 85 -31.72 4.76 38.59
N ILE A 86 -32.10 6.04 38.74
CA ILE A 86 -33.50 6.51 38.67
C ILE A 86 -33.56 7.92 38.06
N ARG A 87 -34.48 8.18 37.12
CA ARG A 87 -34.83 9.54 36.64
C ARG A 87 -36.00 10.14 37.44
N ILE A 88 -35.98 11.46 37.65
CA ILE A 88 -37.06 12.26 38.25
C ILE A 88 -37.38 13.45 37.34
N ALA A 89 -38.66 13.83 37.23
CA ALA A 89 -39.08 15.07 36.55
C ALA A 89 -39.23 16.23 37.55
N VAL A 90 -38.72 17.41 37.19
CA VAL A 90 -38.74 18.64 37.99
C VAL A 90 -39.02 19.81 37.05
N ASN A 91 -39.83 20.79 37.49
CA ASN A 91 -40.18 21.95 36.66
C ASN A 91 -38.96 22.87 36.45
N SER A 92 -38.96 23.63 35.34
CA SER A 92 -37.96 24.65 35.07
C SER A 92 -37.88 25.71 36.18
N ASN A 93 -36.68 26.33 36.34
CA ASN A 93 -36.35 27.30 37.39
C ASN A 93 -36.25 26.77 38.84
N ILE A 94 -36.09 25.46 39.05
CA ILE A 94 -35.78 24.91 40.40
C ILE A 94 -34.26 24.89 40.65
N ASN A 95 -33.87 25.37 41.84
CA ASN A 95 -32.49 25.34 42.34
C ASN A 95 -32.12 23.92 42.81
N LEU A 96 -31.26 23.22 42.09
CA LEU A 96 -30.70 21.93 42.46
C LEU A 96 -29.34 22.10 43.14
N MET A 97 -29.05 21.30 44.16
CA MET A 97 -27.72 21.27 44.79
C MET A 97 -26.87 20.15 44.17
N ILE A 98 -25.90 20.52 43.34
CA ILE A 98 -24.94 19.61 42.73
C ILE A 98 -23.85 19.26 43.76
N PRO A 99 -23.52 17.97 44.00
CA PRO A 99 -22.46 17.58 44.93
C PRO A 99 -21.06 18.03 44.52
N ALA A 100 -20.20 18.30 45.50
CA ALA A 100 -18.76 18.44 45.29
C ALA A 100 -18.19 17.20 44.57
N SER A 101 -17.14 17.38 43.77
CA SER A 101 -16.51 16.36 42.93
C SER A 101 -17.39 15.78 41.80
N SER A 102 -18.48 16.44 41.43
CA SER A 102 -19.25 16.11 40.22
C SER A 102 -18.50 16.58 38.96
N ARG A 103 -18.52 15.77 37.88
CA ARG A 103 -17.94 16.13 36.57
C ARG A 103 -18.94 16.95 35.74
N ILE A 104 -18.47 18.03 35.14
CA ILE A 104 -19.24 18.88 34.23
C ILE A 104 -18.45 19.17 32.96
N THR A 105 -19.15 19.27 31.84
CA THR A 105 -18.61 19.67 30.54
C THR A 105 -19.15 21.06 30.19
N LEU A 106 -18.27 21.97 29.78
CA LEU A 106 -18.67 23.33 29.38
C LEU A 106 -19.36 23.31 28.01
N LEU A 107 -20.45 24.07 27.86
CA LEU A 107 -21.23 24.13 26.61
C LEU A 107 -20.72 25.20 25.63
N GLU A 108 -19.96 26.18 26.11
CA GLU A 108 -19.45 27.32 25.35
C GLU A 108 -17.99 27.63 25.76
N ASN A 109 -17.30 28.52 25.04
CA ASN A 109 -16.00 29.01 25.47
C ASN A 109 -16.19 29.99 26.65
N VAL A 110 -15.51 29.74 27.76
CA VAL A 110 -15.70 30.46 29.03
C VAL A 110 -14.37 31.02 29.54
N GLN A 111 -14.30 32.33 29.73
CA GLN A 111 -13.17 32.99 30.38
C GLN A 111 -13.24 32.78 31.90
N ALA A 112 -12.54 31.78 32.41
CA ALA A 112 -12.43 31.49 33.83
C ALA A 112 -11.22 32.23 34.45
N THR A 113 -11.23 32.43 35.77
CA THR A 113 -10.13 33.14 36.46
C THR A 113 -9.37 32.25 37.44
N SER A 114 -8.03 32.30 37.35
CA SER A 114 -7.10 31.64 38.27
C SER A 114 -6.26 32.71 38.96
N GLY A 115 -6.52 32.98 40.25
CA GLY A 115 -5.75 33.97 41.02
C GLY A 115 -5.72 35.38 40.40
N GLY A 116 -6.77 35.78 39.67
CA GLY A 116 -6.88 37.09 39.02
C GLY A 116 -6.46 37.12 37.53
N ALA A 117 -5.82 36.09 36.99
CA ALA A 117 -5.55 35.97 35.56
C ALA A 117 -6.72 35.30 34.82
N SER A 118 -7.11 35.84 33.67
CA SER A 118 -8.14 35.26 32.79
C SER A 118 -7.55 34.14 31.94
N ILE A 119 -8.26 33.01 31.86
CA ILE A 119 -7.90 31.81 31.11
C ILE A 119 -9.13 31.37 30.32
N GLU A 120 -8.99 31.25 29.00
CA GLU A 120 -10.06 30.73 28.16
C GLU A 120 -10.16 29.20 28.28
N LEU A 121 -11.32 28.72 28.71
CA LEU A 121 -11.68 27.31 28.67
C LEU A 121 -12.56 27.08 27.45
N THR A 122 -12.21 26.11 26.62
CA THR A 122 -12.97 25.82 25.38
C THR A 122 -14.25 25.03 25.67
N ALA A 123 -15.26 25.22 24.82
CA ALA A 123 -16.45 24.38 24.78
C ALA A 123 -16.06 22.88 24.67
N GLY A 124 -16.79 22.01 25.35
CA GLY A 124 -16.49 20.57 25.43
C GLY A 124 -15.43 20.18 26.48
N MET A 125 -14.82 21.13 27.19
CA MET A 125 -13.80 20.82 28.21
C MET A 125 -14.43 20.20 29.47
N GLU A 126 -13.96 19.00 29.86
CA GLU A 126 -14.35 18.32 31.10
C GLU A 126 -13.63 18.89 32.34
N THR A 127 -14.38 19.10 33.41
CA THR A 127 -13.90 19.70 34.65
C THR A 127 -14.65 19.15 35.88
N ARG A 128 -14.16 19.44 37.09
CA ARG A 128 -14.74 18.88 38.33
C ARG A 128 -15.05 19.97 39.35
N LEU A 129 -16.27 20.02 39.89
CA LEU A 129 -16.62 20.96 40.96
C LEU A 129 -15.84 20.65 42.25
N THR A 130 -15.34 21.66 42.97
CA THR A 130 -14.60 21.44 44.23
C THR A 130 -15.47 21.53 45.47
N SER A 131 -16.60 22.25 45.42
CA SER A 131 -17.60 22.35 46.46
C SER A 131 -18.99 21.98 45.94
N ALA A 132 -19.98 21.87 46.83
CA ALA A 132 -21.38 21.63 46.43
C ALA A 132 -22.04 22.96 46.04
N VAL A 133 -22.71 23.01 44.88
CA VAL A 133 -23.13 24.25 44.22
C VAL A 133 -24.62 24.22 43.92
N ARG A 134 -25.32 25.34 44.11
CA ARG A 134 -26.72 25.47 43.66
C ARG A 134 -26.75 25.92 42.20
N ALA A 135 -27.36 25.14 41.32
CA ALA A 135 -27.52 25.46 39.90
C ALA A 135 -29.00 25.41 39.50
N THR A 136 -29.36 26.13 38.44
CA THR A 136 -30.74 26.18 37.91
C THR A 136 -30.88 25.38 36.62
N VAL A 137 -32.02 24.70 36.46
CA VAL A 137 -32.35 23.89 35.26
C VAL A 137 -33.08 24.75 34.22
N SER A 138 -32.59 24.72 32.98
CA SER A 138 -33.03 25.63 31.91
C SER A 138 -34.29 25.19 31.14
N ASP A 139 -34.59 23.90 30.99
CA ASP A 139 -35.80 23.43 30.27
C ASP A 139 -36.43 22.16 30.88
N GLY A 140 -37.72 21.90 30.58
CA GLY A 140 -38.56 20.88 31.24
C GLY A 140 -38.78 19.58 30.44
N LEU A 141 -38.86 18.43 31.14
CA LEU A 141 -38.83 17.09 30.53
C LEU A 141 -39.90 16.12 31.12
N LYS A 142 -40.41 15.16 30.32
CA LYS A 142 -41.57 14.28 30.62
C LYS A 142 -41.22 12.77 30.65
N VAL A 143 -41.77 11.97 31.58
CA VAL A 143 -41.85 10.48 31.50
C VAL A 143 -43.08 9.90 32.26
N THR A 144 -43.57 8.75 31.80
CA THR A 144 -44.72 7.92 32.27
C THR A 144 -44.35 6.95 33.40
N LEU A 145 -45.32 6.33 34.11
CA LEU A 145 -45.06 5.09 34.88
C LEU A 145 -46.21 4.07 34.89
N VAL A 146 -45.90 2.90 35.46
CA VAL A 146 -46.66 1.63 35.49
C VAL A 146 -46.21 0.92 36.81
N ASP A 147 -46.98 0.11 37.53
CA ASP A 147 -48.29 -0.51 37.29
C ASP A 147 -49.19 -0.45 38.55
N GLY A 148 -50.35 -1.11 38.53
CA GLY A 148 -51.04 -1.63 39.71
C GLY A 148 -51.91 -0.66 40.51
N ILE A 149 -51.87 0.64 40.22
CA ILE A 149 -52.67 1.66 40.91
C ILE A 149 -53.78 2.18 39.98
N LYS A 150 -55.04 2.02 40.40
CA LYS A 150 -56.20 2.65 39.74
C LYS A 150 -56.42 4.06 40.30
N THR A 151 -56.61 5.03 39.43
CA THR A 151 -56.99 6.40 39.81
C THR A 151 -58.46 6.47 40.23
N PRO A 152 -58.82 7.27 41.25
CA PRO A 152 -60.20 7.71 41.43
C PRO A 152 -60.58 8.70 40.32
N SER A 153 -61.84 8.71 39.90
CA SER A 153 -62.33 9.57 38.83
C SER A 153 -62.20 11.06 39.16
N ALA A 154 -61.78 11.85 38.16
CA ALA A 154 -61.66 13.29 38.29
C ALA A 154 -63.00 13.97 38.62
N ASP A 155 -63.02 14.79 39.67
CA ASP A 155 -63.83 16.04 39.73
C ASP A 155 -63.59 16.93 40.98
N THR A 156 -62.68 16.61 41.91
CA THR A 156 -62.23 17.57 42.95
C THR A 156 -60.75 17.42 43.35
N PRO A 157 -60.02 18.53 43.61
CA PRO A 157 -58.58 18.49 43.88
C PRO A 157 -58.26 18.36 45.38
N THR A 158 -58.22 17.14 45.91
CA THR A 158 -57.62 16.84 47.23
C THR A 158 -56.15 16.42 47.07
N PRO A 159 -55.21 16.96 47.87
CA PRO A 159 -53.79 16.65 47.73
C PRO A 159 -53.49 15.20 48.12
N PHE A 160 -52.87 14.46 47.21
CA PHE A 160 -52.45 13.08 47.43
C PHE A 160 -51.02 13.03 48.00
N ILE A 161 -50.81 12.30 49.11
CA ILE A 161 -49.51 12.12 49.76
C ILE A 161 -49.13 10.63 49.67
N PRO A 162 -48.10 10.24 48.89
CA PRO A 162 -47.63 8.86 48.86
C PRO A 162 -46.98 8.46 50.20
N PRO A 163 -47.20 7.24 50.71
CA PRO A 163 -46.38 6.66 51.77
C PRO A 163 -44.89 6.66 51.42
N ALA A 164 -44.03 6.77 52.44
CA ALA A 164 -42.59 6.63 52.25
C ALA A 164 -42.26 5.29 51.54
N ASN A 165 -41.34 5.34 50.57
CA ASN A 165 -40.92 4.22 49.72
C ASN A 165 -42.01 3.62 48.79
N SER A 166 -43.06 4.37 48.42
CA SER A 166 -44.04 3.95 47.41
C SER A 166 -43.90 4.72 46.07
N ARG A 167 -44.30 4.09 44.95
CA ARG A 167 -44.36 4.68 43.59
C ARG A 167 -45.82 4.98 43.20
N VAL A 168 -46.07 6.13 42.56
CA VAL A 168 -47.43 6.58 42.18
C VAL A 168 -47.43 7.30 40.83
N ILE A 169 -48.43 7.00 39.98
CA ILE A 169 -48.76 7.79 38.78
C ILE A 169 -49.76 8.88 39.17
N VAL A 170 -49.52 10.12 38.75
CA VAL A 170 -50.54 11.18 38.73
C VAL A 170 -50.51 11.88 37.38
N SER A 171 -51.65 11.98 36.71
CA SER A 171 -51.79 12.66 35.43
C SER A 171 -52.20 14.12 35.63
N ASP A 172 -51.48 15.02 34.94
CA ASP A 172 -51.70 16.45 34.68
C ASP A 172 -52.41 17.33 35.73
N ASN A 173 -51.69 18.40 36.11
CA ASN A 173 -52.10 19.51 36.97
C ASN A 173 -52.30 19.25 38.47
N THR A 174 -51.83 18.12 38.99
CA THR A 174 -51.82 17.85 40.44
C THR A 174 -50.51 18.31 41.10
N LYS A 175 -50.58 19.23 42.08
CA LYS A 175 -49.41 19.62 42.89
C LYS A 175 -49.03 18.51 43.86
N ILE A 176 -47.78 18.03 43.79
CA ILE A 176 -47.17 17.10 44.74
C ILE A 176 -46.17 17.86 45.62
N THR A 177 -46.27 17.68 46.94
CA THR A 177 -45.32 18.25 47.90
C THR A 177 -44.45 17.12 48.46
N LEU A 178 -43.16 17.10 48.10
CA LEU A 178 -42.21 16.11 48.59
C LEU A 178 -41.83 16.40 50.06
N SER A 179 -41.54 15.35 50.84
CA SER A 179 -41.04 15.53 52.21
C SER A 179 -39.56 15.94 52.20
N ALA A 180 -39.11 16.60 53.26
CA ALA A 180 -37.77 17.18 53.40
C ALA A 180 -36.61 16.16 53.39
N VAL A 181 -36.88 14.85 53.28
CA VAL A 181 -35.87 13.76 53.30
C VAL A 181 -35.95 12.90 52.03
N THR A 182 -36.40 13.47 50.91
CA THR A 182 -36.43 12.78 49.61
C THR A 182 -35.09 12.96 48.90
N ARG A 183 -34.29 11.90 48.75
CA ARG A 183 -33.01 11.92 48.00
C ARG A 183 -33.29 11.74 46.51
N LEU A 184 -32.65 12.57 45.68
CA LEU A 184 -32.78 12.57 44.22
C LEU A 184 -31.40 12.38 43.58
N THR A 185 -31.29 11.45 42.65
CA THR A 185 -30.15 11.28 41.73
C THR A 185 -30.63 11.48 40.31
N PHE A 186 -29.78 11.98 39.42
CA PHE A 186 -30.16 12.42 38.08
C PHE A 186 -29.31 11.74 37.01
N HIS A 187 -29.90 11.55 35.82
CA HIS A 187 -29.24 10.98 34.65
C HIS A 187 -29.55 11.83 33.42
N ASP A 188 -28.61 11.80 32.47
CA ASP A 188 -28.46 12.65 31.27
C ASP A 188 -27.92 14.06 31.49
N GLY A 189 -27.39 14.59 30.39
CA GLY A 189 -26.75 15.90 30.24
C GLY A 189 -27.72 17.06 30.45
N LEU A 190 -28.17 17.21 31.68
CA LEU A 190 -29.00 18.31 32.12
C LEU A 190 -28.21 19.61 31.96
N GLN A 191 -28.68 20.51 31.12
CA GLN A 191 -28.15 21.87 31.05
C GLN A 191 -28.44 22.57 32.37
N VAL A 192 -27.38 22.94 33.08
CA VAL A 192 -27.44 23.61 34.37
C VAL A 192 -26.66 24.91 34.29
N THR A 193 -27.32 26.00 34.71
CA THR A 193 -26.68 27.31 34.82
C THR A 193 -26.01 27.41 36.17
N VAL A 194 -24.67 27.50 36.17
CA VAL A 194 -23.84 27.52 37.37
C VAL A 194 -23.59 28.99 37.80
N PRO A 195 -23.78 29.36 39.08
CA PRO A 195 -23.62 30.73 39.55
C PRO A 195 -22.16 31.20 39.57
N ALA A 196 -22.00 32.52 39.47
CA ALA A 196 -20.71 33.20 39.49
C ALA A 196 -19.89 32.87 40.76
N GLY A 197 -18.57 32.81 40.62
CA GLY A 197 -17.68 32.59 41.78
C GLY A 197 -17.52 31.12 42.17
N THR A 198 -18.06 30.19 41.37
CA THR A 198 -17.97 28.75 41.64
C THR A 198 -16.55 28.22 41.40
N PRO A 199 -15.90 27.61 42.41
CA PRO A 199 -14.58 27.01 42.26
C PRO A 199 -14.66 25.61 41.63
N MET A 200 -13.75 25.34 40.70
CA MET A 200 -13.65 24.09 39.93
C MET A 200 -12.19 23.68 39.76
N ASN A 201 -11.92 22.39 39.64
CA ASN A 201 -10.60 21.85 39.30
C ASN A 201 -10.56 21.38 37.85
N LEU A 202 -9.51 21.78 37.13
CA LEU A 202 -9.09 21.08 35.92
C LEU A 202 -8.49 19.71 36.26
N ALA A 203 -8.36 18.83 35.26
CA ALA A 203 -7.75 17.50 35.42
C ALA A 203 -6.32 17.50 35.99
N GLY A 204 -5.60 18.63 35.91
CA GLY A 204 -4.28 18.85 36.51
C GLY A 204 -4.29 19.35 37.97
N GLY A 205 -5.46 19.55 38.60
CA GLY A 205 -5.58 19.99 40.00
C GLY A 205 -5.60 21.50 40.25
N THR A 206 -5.47 22.33 39.21
CA THR A 206 -5.57 23.80 39.31
C THR A 206 -7.01 24.24 39.61
N GLN A 207 -7.19 25.05 40.68
CA GLN A 207 -8.45 25.69 41.00
C GLN A 207 -8.69 26.92 40.10
N LEU A 208 -9.84 26.93 39.43
CA LEU A 208 -10.35 28.04 38.63
C LEU A 208 -11.69 28.52 39.18
N THR A 209 -12.07 29.76 38.86
CA THR A 209 -13.37 30.35 39.23
C THR A 209 -14.17 30.68 37.98
N LEU A 210 -15.42 30.18 37.91
CA LEU A 210 -16.33 30.44 36.79
C LEU A 210 -16.96 31.86 36.84
N PRO A 211 -17.15 32.52 35.68
CA PRO A 211 -17.96 33.73 35.56
C PRO A 211 -19.45 33.42 35.72
N ALA A 212 -20.26 34.49 35.78
CA ALA A 212 -21.70 34.39 36.00
C ALA A 212 -22.44 33.67 34.86
N ASN A 213 -23.44 32.86 35.23
CA ASN A 213 -24.39 32.21 34.33
C ASN A 213 -23.77 31.23 33.31
N THR A 214 -22.62 30.65 33.62
CA THR A 214 -21.98 29.64 32.76
C THR A 214 -22.90 28.43 32.57
N GLN A 215 -23.18 28.05 31.32
CA GLN A 215 -23.94 26.84 31.01
C GLN A 215 -23.02 25.61 30.97
N ALA A 216 -23.41 24.56 31.70
CA ALA A 216 -22.66 23.31 31.74
C ALA A 216 -23.59 22.08 31.68
N THR A 217 -23.01 20.96 31.27
CA THR A 217 -23.67 19.65 31.14
C THR A 217 -23.11 18.68 32.18
N LEU A 218 -23.97 17.98 32.93
CA LEU A 218 -23.57 16.92 33.87
C LEU A 218 -23.31 15.59 33.13
N LEU A 219 -22.18 14.91 33.42
CA LEU A 219 -21.84 13.63 32.79
C LEU A 219 -22.40 12.40 33.52
N SER A 220 -22.58 11.30 32.78
CA SER A 220 -23.51 10.20 33.10
C SER A 220 -22.94 9.03 33.92
N SER A 221 -23.85 8.09 34.26
CA SER A 221 -23.56 6.79 34.87
C SER A 221 -23.36 5.68 33.83
N ARG A 222 -22.76 4.55 34.24
CA ARG A 222 -22.49 3.37 33.39
C ARG A 222 -23.72 2.92 32.54
N PRO A 223 -23.58 2.75 31.21
CA PRO A 223 -24.64 2.23 30.35
C PRO A 223 -24.93 0.75 30.61
N ARG A 224 -26.15 0.29 30.31
CA ARG A 224 -26.57 -1.11 30.49
C ARG A 224 -26.09 -2.00 29.32
N PRO A 225 -25.30 -3.06 29.57
CA PRO A 225 -24.88 -4.01 28.52
C PRO A 225 -26.08 -4.73 27.89
N VAL A 226 -26.04 -5.03 26.59
CA VAL A 226 -27.15 -5.75 25.88
C VAL A 226 -27.40 -7.15 26.46
N LEU A 227 -26.39 -7.78 27.06
CA LEU A 227 -26.51 -9.10 27.70
C LEU A 227 -26.94 -9.04 29.17
N PHE A 228 -27.18 -7.84 29.72
CA PHE A 228 -27.61 -7.65 31.09
C PHE A 228 -29.06 -8.11 31.29
N THR A 229 -29.25 -9.00 32.26
CA THR A 229 -30.56 -9.48 32.70
C THR A 229 -30.61 -9.51 34.23
N ASP A 230 -31.54 -8.76 34.81
CA ASP A 230 -31.87 -8.91 36.23
C ASP A 230 -32.76 -10.14 36.38
N PHE A 231 -32.23 -11.18 37.02
CA PHE A 231 -32.96 -12.40 37.34
C PHE A 231 -33.32 -12.49 38.82
N PHE A 232 -32.76 -11.62 39.66
CA PHE A 232 -32.82 -11.74 41.11
C PHE A 232 -34.13 -11.15 41.64
N ASP A 233 -34.51 -9.97 41.13
CA ASP A 233 -35.81 -9.35 41.41
C ASP A 233 -36.98 -10.22 40.90
N ALA A 234 -36.81 -10.86 39.74
CA ALA A 234 -37.85 -11.68 39.11
C ALA A 234 -38.06 -13.07 39.74
N ALA A 235 -37.07 -13.60 40.46
CA ALA A 235 -37.10 -14.97 40.97
C ALA A 235 -37.05 -15.11 42.50
N TYR A 236 -36.54 -14.11 43.24
CA TYR A 236 -36.20 -14.29 44.66
C TYR A 236 -36.61 -13.16 45.61
N SER A 237 -37.05 -12.00 45.11
CA SER A 237 -37.58 -10.85 45.88
C SER A 237 -36.91 -10.62 47.27
N PRO A 238 -35.59 -10.36 47.31
CA PRO A 238 -34.82 -10.34 48.56
C PRO A 238 -35.14 -9.14 49.48
N ASP A 239 -35.04 -9.37 50.78
CA ASP A 239 -35.12 -8.30 51.79
C ASP A 239 -33.80 -7.49 51.82
N ALA A 240 -33.91 -6.19 51.54
CA ALA A 240 -32.79 -5.25 51.49
C ALA A 240 -32.07 -5.04 52.85
N THR A 241 -32.62 -5.55 53.96
CA THR A 241 -31.96 -5.54 55.28
C THR A 241 -31.09 -6.78 55.54
N LEU A 242 -31.33 -7.87 54.80
CA LEU A 242 -30.64 -9.16 54.97
C LEU A 242 -29.69 -9.49 53.82
N VAL A 243 -29.91 -8.92 52.63
CA VAL A 243 -29.07 -9.14 51.45
C VAL A 243 -28.38 -7.84 51.05
N GLN A 244 -27.05 -7.83 51.13
CA GLN A 244 -26.23 -6.67 50.81
C GLN A 244 -26.24 -6.40 49.30
N GLN A 245 -26.51 -5.15 48.90
CA GLN A 245 -26.49 -4.72 47.50
C GLN A 245 -25.07 -4.37 47.03
N PRO A 246 -24.75 -4.49 45.71
CA PRO A 246 -25.65 -4.85 44.61
C PRO A 246 -25.98 -6.34 44.55
N TYR A 247 -27.20 -6.67 44.10
CA TYR A 247 -27.60 -8.07 43.91
C TYR A 247 -26.88 -8.73 42.72
N PRO A 248 -26.72 -10.07 42.72
CA PRO A 248 -26.17 -10.79 41.58
C PRO A 248 -27.04 -10.62 40.33
N VAL A 249 -26.45 -10.04 39.29
CA VAL A 249 -27.07 -9.84 37.98
C VAL A 249 -26.55 -10.88 37.00
N LYS A 250 -27.36 -11.29 36.03
CA LYS A 250 -26.90 -12.15 34.94
C LYS A 250 -26.33 -11.21 33.87
N ASP A 251 -25.00 -11.10 33.86
CA ASP A 251 -24.15 -10.30 32.96
C ASP A 251 -22.84 -11.08 32.62
N LEU A 252 -22.03 -10.58 31.68
CA LEU A 252 -20.67 -11.09 31.42
C LEU A 252 -19.71 -10.67 32.54
N ASP A 253 -19.48 -11.59 33.48
CA ASP A 253 -18.56 -11.39 34.59
C ASP A 253 -17.08 -11.48 34.16
N PHE A 254 -16.27 -10.52 34.60
CA PHE A 254 -14.81 -10.45 34.39
C PHE A 254 -14.03 -10.28 35.72
N THR A 255 -14.70 -10.39 36.88
CA THR A 255 -14.07 -10.29 38.20
C THR A 255 -13.08 -11.43 38.46
N SER A 256 -12.09 -11.21 39.33
CA SER A 256 -11.04 -12.21 39.61
C SER A 256 -11.56 -13.46 40.35
N SER A 257 -12.68 -13.34 41.06
CA SER A 257 -13.39 -14.41 41.77
C SER A 257 -14.56 -15.03 40.99
N GLY A 258 -14.90 -14.49 39.82
CA GLY A 258 -16.02 -14.93 39.00
C GLY A 258 -15.87 -16.34 38.43
N ALA A 259 -16.86 -17.20 38.66
CA ALA A 259 -16.81 -18.62 38.25
C ALA A 259 -16.63 -18.82 36.72
N TYR A 260 -17.23 -17.95 35.91
CA TYR A 260 -17.09 -17.97 34.45
C TYR A 260 -16.10 -16.94 33.91
N ALA A 261 -15.54 -16.07 34.76
CA ALA A 261 -14.69 -14.96 34.33
C ALA A 261 -13.43 -15.42 33.59
N THR A 262 -12.86 -16.59 33.94
CA THR A 262 -11.72 -17.16 33.21
C THR A 262 -12.05 -17.40 31.73
N TYR A 263 -13.25 -17.91 31.41
CA TYR A 263 -13.66 -18.16 30.03
C TYR A 263 -13.97 -16.87 29.26
N ASN A 264 -14.51 -15.85 29.94
CA ASN A 264 -14.71 -14.53 29.34
C ASN A 264 -13.37 -13.84 29.03
N TRP A 265 -12.41 -13.88 29.96
CA TRP A 265 -11.03 -13.43 29.72
C TRP A 265 -10.33 -14.25 28.63
N GLU A 266 -10.64 -15.54 28.48
CA GLU A 266 -10.12 -16.34 27.37
C GLU A 266 -10.70 -15.92 26.02
N LEU A 267 -12.02 -15.78 25.91
CA LEU A 267 -12.73 -15.49 24.66
C LEU A 267 -12.47 -14.08 24.11
N PHE A 268 -12.51 -13.07 24.98
CA PHE A 268 -12.39 -11.66 24.60
C PHE A 268 -10.95 -11.13 24.61
N PHE A 269 -10.03 -11.80 25.33
CA PHE A 269 -8.65 -11.31 25.47
C PHE A 269 -7.56 -12.35 25.13
N HIS A 270 -7.52 -13.51 25.80
CA HIS A 270 -6.39 -14.44 25.61
C HIS A 270 -6.35 -15.11 24.23
N VAL A 271 -7.51 -15.45 23.65
CA VAL A 271 -7.57 -16.05 22.31
C VAL A 271 -7.15 -15.03 21.24
N PRO A 272 -7.74 -13.81 21.14
CA PRO A 272 -7.33 -12.85 20.13
C PRO A 272 -5.85 -12.42 20.25
N ILE A 273 -5.33 -12.17 21.46
CA ILE A 273 -3.91 -11.77 21.63
C ILE A 273 -2.95 -12.91 21.27
N THR A 274 -3.32 -14.17 21.54
CA THR A 274 -2.47 -15.32 21.20
C THR A 274 -2.44 -15.55 19.69
N ILE A 275 -3.59 -15.44 19.02
CA ILE A 275 -3.68 -15.51 17.55
C ILE A 275 -2.85 -14.39 16.91
N ALA A 276 -2.99 -13.15 17.37
CA ALA A 276 -2.22 -12.02 16.88
C ALA A 276 -0.70 -12.22 17.03
N ILE A 277 -0.24 -12.68 18.20
CA ILE A 277 1.19 -12.98 18.44
C ILE A 277 1.69 -14.13 17.55
N HIS A 278 0.90 -15.18 17.33
CA HIS A 278 1.30 -16.28 16.44
C HIS A 278 1.33 -15.88 14.96
N LEU A 279 0.37 -15.08 14.50
CA LEU A 279 0.39 -14.52 13.14
C LEU A 279 1.60 -13.59 12.94
N SER A 280 1.92 -12.75 13.94
CA SER A 280 3.08 -11.86 13.92
C SER A 280 4.41 -12.63 13.86
N LYS A 281 4.56 -13.70 14.67
CA LYS A 281 5.73 -14.61 14.59
C LYS A 281 5.86 -15.30 13.24
N ASN A 282 4.74 -15.59 12.59
CA ASN A 282 4.66 -16.17 11.25
C ASN A 282 4.67 -15.10 10.13
N GLN A 283 5.07 -13.86 10.44
CA GLN A 283 5.24 -12.74 9.49
C GLN A 283 3.95 -12.28 8.76
N ARG A 284 2.77 -12.68 9.24
CA ARG A 284 1.46 -12.25 8.70
C ARG A 284 1.00 -10.95 9.38
N PHE A 285 1.80 -9.89 9.24
CA PHE A 285 1.70 -8.68 10.06
C PHE A 285 0.37 -7.92 9.96
N ALA A 286 -0.18 -7.77 8.76
CA ALA A 286 -1.46 -7.09 8.53
C ALA A 286 -2.65 -7.88 9.11
N GLU A 287 -2.60 -9.21 9.07
CA GLU A 287 -3.62 -10.05 9.72
C GLU A 287 -3.46 -10.04 11.25
N ALA A 288 -2.22 -10.10 11.75
CA ALA A 288 -1.94 -9.93 13.17
C ALA A 288 -2.47 -8.58 13.69
N GLN A 289 -2.33 -7.50 12.91
CA GLN A 289 -2.86 -6.18 13.24
C GLN A 289 -4.39 -6.20 13.41
N ARG A 290 -5.14 -6.79 12.46
CA ARG A 290 -6.60 -6.96 12.57
C ARG A 290 -7.01 -7.72 13.85
N TRP A 291 -6.24 -8.73 14.24
CA TRP A 291 -6.49 -9.47 15.49
C TRP A 291 -6.12 -8.68 16.75
N PHE A 292 -5.12 -7.79 16.69
CA PHE A 292 -4.86 -6.83 17.77
C PHE A 292 -5.97 -5.78 17.88
N HIS A 293 -6.53 -5.31 16.76
CA HIS A 293 -7.63 -4.33 16.73
C HIS A 293 -8.90 -4.80 17.45
N TYR A 294 -9.15 -6.11 17.57
CA TYR A 294 -10.22 -6.65 18.42
C TYR A 294 -9.98 -6.46 19.93
N ILE A 295 -8.80 -6.00 20.37
CA ILE A 295 -8.49 -5.68 21.77
C ILE A 295 -8.11 -4.20 21.93
N PHE A 296 -7.25 -3.70 21.04
CA PHE A 296 -6.67 -2.37 21.08
C PHE A 296 -6.51 -1.83 19.66
N ASP A 297 -7.25 -0.77 19.35
CA ASP A 297 -7.17 -0.04 18.10
C ASP A 297 -6.78 1.42 18.36
N PRO A 298 -5.49 1.78 18.20
CA PRO A 298 -5.02 3.17 18.34
C PRO A 298 -5.32 4.03 17.10
N THR A 299 -5.92 3.47 16.06
CA THR A 299 -6.24 4.14 14.79
C THR A 299 -7.72 4.50 14.64
N ASP A 300 -8.56 4.15 15.63
CA ASP A 300 -9.98 4.51 15.65
C ASP A 300 -10.19 6.02 15.85
N ASP A 301 -10.83 6.66 14.86
CA ASP A 301 -11.12 8.09 14.78
C ASP A 301 -12.54 8.46 15.23
N SER A 302 -13.34 7.51 15.73
CA SER A 302 -14.72 7.75 16.17
C SER A 302 -14.83 8.76 17.32
N ASP A 303 -15.97 9.46 17.37
CA ASP A 303 -16.34 10.42 18.41
C ASP A 303 -16.69 9.72 19.74
N GLY A 304 -15.69 9.13 20.39
CA GLY A 304 -15.82 8.42 21.66
C GLY A 304 -14.82 8.89 22.74
N PRO A 305 -15.18 8.83 24.03
CA PRO A 305 -14.29 9.19 25.11
C PRO A 305 -13.08 8.24 25.19
N THR A 306 -11.91 8.79 25.55
CA THR A 306 -10.73 7.98 25.87
C THR A 306 -10.81 7.57 27.36
N PRO A 307 -10.66 6.30 27.74
CA PRO A 307 -10.02 5.20 26.99
C PRO A 307 -10.94 4.32 26.14
N GLU A 308 -12.26 4.46 26.26
CA GLU A 308 -13.27 3.55 25.69
C GLU A 308 -13.21 3.43 24.16
N ARG A 309 -12.83 4.52 23.47
CA ARG A 309 -12.58 4.52 22.03
C ARG A 309 -11.55 3.49 21.59
N PHE A 310 -10.37 3.48 22.22
CA PHE A 310 -9.20 2.73 21.72
C PHE A 310 -9.14 1.29 22.22
N TRP A 311 -9.76 0.97 23.35
CA TRP A 311 -9.83 -0.41 23.86
C TRP A 311 -11.16 -1.04 23.44
N LYS A 312 -11.14 -2.31 23.01
CA LYS A 312 -12.34 -3.03 22.53
C LYS A 312 -12.82 -4.14 23.46
N VAL A 313 -12.20 -4.26 24.64
CA VAL A 313 -12.51 -5.25 25.68
C VAL A 313 -13.03 -4.50 26.91
N ARG A 314 -14.26 -4.81 27.33
CA ARG A 314 -15.05 -4.06 28.33
C ARG A 314 -14.31 -3.73 29.64
N PRO A 315 -13.59 -4.66 30.31
CA PRO A 315 -12.77 -4.33 31.48
C PRO A 315 -11.79 -3.16 31.30
N PHE A 316 -11.27 -2.94 30.08
CA PHE A 316 -10.31 -1.87 29.80
C PHE A 316 -10.97 -0.49 29.53
N HIS A 317 -12.29 -0.44 29.32
CA HIS A 317 -13.06 0.82 29.24
C HIS A 317 -13.09 1.53 30.59
N THR A 318 -13.41 0.78 31.65
CA THR A 318 -13.75 1.35 32.97
C THR A 318 -12.62 1.27 34.01
N THR A 319 -11.42 0.85 33.63
CA THR A 319 -10.30 0.67 34.57
C THR A 319 -9.51 1.97 34.78
N ASP A 320 -9.64 2.56 35.97
CA ASP A 320 -8.85 3.73 36.37
C ASP A 320 -7.33 3.44 36.39
N VAL A 321 -6.53 4.43 35.94
CA VAL A 321 -5.07 4.35 35.91
C VAL A 321 -4.46 4.61 37.29
N LYS A 322 -4.62 3.64 38.21
CA LYS A 322 -3.96 3.63 39.52
C LYS A 322 -2.44 3.41 39.35
N LYS A 323 -1.60 4.31 39.88
CA LYS A 323 -0.14 4.13 39.89
C LYS A 323 0.28 3.13 40.96
N ILE A 324 1.40 2.44 40.75
CA ILE A 324 1.94 1.50 41.75
C ILE A 324 2.30 2.21 43.06
N GLU A 325 2.74 3.47 42.98
CA GLU A 325 3.02 4.32 44.14
C GLU A 325 1.76 4.58 44.97
N GLU A 326 0.63 4.87 44.33
CA GLU A 326 -0.67 5.11 44.98
C GLU A 326 -1.20 3.83 45.65
N ILE A 327 -1.03 2.66 44.99
CA ILE A 327 -1.40 1.35 45.56
C ILE A 327 -0.53 1.02 46.79
N LEU A 328 0.79 1.21 46.69
CA LEU A 328 1.73 0.98 47.80
C LEU A 328 1.52 1.95 48.97
N VAL A 329 1.12 3.21 48.70
CA VAL A 329 0.71 4.16 49.73
C VAL A 329 -0.60 3.72 50.37
N ASN A 330 -1.63 3.36 49.59
CA ASN A 330 -2.93 2.94 50.13
C ASN A 330 -2.83 1.66 50.99
N LEU A 331 -1.94 0.72 50.63
CA LEU A 331 -1.68 -0.47 51.44
C LEU A 331 -1.24 -0.14 52.88
N VAL A 332 -0.56 1.00 53.05
CA VAL A 332 -0.06 1.51 54.34
C VAL A 332 -1.03 2.50 55.00
N THR A 333 -1.68 3.39 54.24
CA THR A 333 -2.56 4.44 54.79
C THR A 333 -4.01 4.01 55.00
N ASN A 334 -4.48 2.96 54.31
CA ASN A 334 -5.86 2.48 54.34
C ASN A 334 -6.89 3.60 54.01
N ALA A 335 -6.61 4.41 52.99
CA ALA A 335 -7.53 5.45 52.54
C ALA A 335 -8.74 4.86 51.77
N ASP A 336 -8.51 3.76 51.05
CA ASP A 336 -9.50 2.96 50.33
C ASP A 336 -9.43 1.51 50.87
N PRO A 337 -10.40 1.07 51.70
CA PRO A 337 -10.40 -0.25 52.32
C PRO A 337 -10.56 -1.40 51.32
N ASP A 338 -11.36 -1.22 50.28
CA ASP A 338 -11.68 -2.27 49.32
C ASP A 338 -10.48 -2.55 48.41
N LEU A 339 -9.87 -1.47 47.87
CA LEU A 339 -8.61 -1.56 47.13
C LEU A 339 -7.48 -2.19 47.97
N ARG A 340 -7.46 -1.96 49.29
CA ARG A 340 -6.47 -2.56 50.17
C ARG A 340 -6.68 -4.07 50.31
N ASN A 341 -7.92 -4.52 50.48
CA ASN A 341 -8.26 -5.95 50.57
C ASN A 341 -7.94 -6.68 49.25
N GLU A 342 -8.32 -6.11 48.10
CA GLU A 342 -7.93 -6.61 46.77
C GLU A 342 -6.39 -6.70 46.62
N THR A 343 -5.68 -5.66 47.08
CA THR A 343 -4.20 -5.63 47.02
C THR A 343 -3.60 -6.74 47.89
N ILE A 344 -4.12 -6.96 49.11
CA ILE A 344 -3.66 -8.04 50.00
C ILE A 344 -3.89 -9.42 49.35
N HIS A 345 -5.08 -9.70 48.83
CA HIS A 345 -5.35 -10.96 48.14
C HIS A 345 -4.49 -11.16 46.87
N SER A 346 -4.17 -10.09 46.14
CA SER A 346 -3.24 -10.16 45.01
C SER A 346 -1.80 -10.52 45.44
N ILE A 347 -1.37 -10.05 46.62
CA ILE A 347 -0.06 -10.37 47.20
C ILE A 347 -0.02 -11.82 47.69
N GLU A 348 -1.09 -12.31 48.33
CA GLU A 348 -1.22 -13.70 48.76
C GLU A 348 -1.21 -14.66 47.56
N ALA A 349 -2.05 -14.40 46.55
CA ALA A 349 -2.13 -15.22 45.34
C ALA A 349 -0.81 -15.25 44.55
N TRP A 350 -0.05 -14.15 44.53
CA TRP A 350 1.28 -14.13 43.92
C TRP A 350 2.33 -14.85 44.79
N LYS A 351 2.31 -14.70 46.11
CA LYS A 351 3.22 -15.40 47.04
C LYS A 351 3.14 -16.92 46.90
N ASP A 352 1.94 -17.46 46.69
CA ASP A 352 1.71 -18.89 46.48
C ASP A 352 2.06 -19.36 45.05
N ALA A 353 2.11 -18.44 44.08
CA ALA A 353 2.42 -18.72 42.68
C ALA A 353 3.42 -17.71 42.06
N PRO A 354 4.67 -17.60 42.59
CA PRO A 354 5.56 -16.46 42.34
C PRO A 354 6.01 -16.28 40.88
N PHE A 355 6.01 -17.37 40.11
CA PHE A 355 6.43 -17.38 38.70
C PHE A 355 5.27 -17.39 37.68
N ARG A 356 4.03 -17.09 38.11
CA ARG A 356 2.86 -17.05 37.22
C ARG A 356 2.40 -15.59 36.97
N PRO A 357 2.93 -14.89 35.94
CA PRO A 357 2.62 -13.47 35.71
C PRO A 357 1.13 -13.18 35.46
N HIS A 358 0.39 -14.14 34.92
CA HIS A 358 -1.05 -14.05 34.71
C HIS A 358 -1.86 -13.93 36.02
N VAL A 359 -1.35 -14.42 37.15
CA VAL A 359 -2.00 -14.25 38.45
C VAL A 359 -2.01 -12.78 38.84
N ILE A 360 -0.85 -12.11 38.73
CA ILE A 360 -0.72 -10.66 38.99
C ILE A 360 -1.59 -9.85 38.01
N ALA A 361 -1.57 -10.20 36.72
CA ALA A 361 -2.30 -9.46 35.69
C ALA A 361 -3.83 -9.60 35.78
N ARG A 362 -4.37 -10.64 36.43
CA ARG A 362 -5.81 -10.76 36.74
C ARG A 362 -6.29 -9.73 37.75
N TYR A 363 -5.50 -9.46 38.79
CA TYR A 363 -5.78 -8.37 39.75
C TYR A 363 -5.41 -7.00 39.19
N ARG A 364 -4.32 -6.92 38.41
CA ARG A 364 -3.86 -5.68 37.76
C ARG A 364 -4.01 -5.75 36.25
N GLN A 365 -5.24 -5.51 35.78
CA GLN A 365 -5.63 -5.56 34.37
C GLN A 365 -4.78 -4.64 33.46
N GLN A 366 -4.24 -3.54 33.99
CA GLN A 366 -3.24 -2.68 33.32
C GLN A 366 -2.04 -3.47 32.75
N SER A 367 -1.61 -4.56 33.39
CA SER A 367 -0.52 -5.40 32.89
C SER A 367 -0.86 -6.09 31.58
N TYR A 368 -2.14 -6.42 31.34
CA TYR A 368 -2.62 -6.92 30.05
C TYR A 368 -2.71 -5.81 29.00
N MET A 369 -3.12 -4.60 29.38
CA MET A 369 -3.08 -3.43 28.50
C MET A 369 -1.63 -3.15 28.03
N PHE A 370 -0.66 -3.08 28.96
CA PHE A 370 0.75 -2.92 28.61
C PHE A 370 1.29 -4.06 27.74
N LYS A 371 0.94 -5.33 28.02
CA LYS A 371 1.38 -6.46 27.19
C LYS A 371 0.80 -6.38 25.77
N THR A 372 -0.43 -5.89 25.62
CA THR A 372 -1.09 -5.69 24.32
C THR A 372 -0.39 -4.58 23.53
N ALA A 373 -0.18 -3.41 24.14
CA ALA A 373 0.55 -2.31 23.52
C ALA A 373 1.98 -2.71 23.13
N MET A 374 2.71 -3.43 23.99
CA MET A 374 4.04 -3.96 23.66
C MET A 374 3.99 -4.99 22.52
N ALA A 375 2.97 -5.85 22.46
CA ALA A 375 2.82 -6.83 21.36
C ALA A 375 2.42 -6.17 20.02
N TYR A 376 1.64 -5.09 20.07
CA TYR A 376 1.31 -4.28 18.91
C TYR A 376 2.54 -3.55 18.38
N LEU A 377 3.36 -2.98 19.27
CA LEU A 377 4.67 -2.40 18.94
C LEU A 377 5.64 -3.46 18.41
N ASP A 378 5.70 -4.66 19.01
CA ASP A 378 6.47 -5.80 18.47
C ASP A 378 6.05 -6.08 17.01
N ASN A 379 4.74 -6.05 16.69
CA ASN A 379 4.22 -6.27 15.34
C ASN A 379 4.56 -5.15 14.36
N LEU A 380 4.37 -3.88 14.74
CA LEU A 380 4.73 -2.73 13.88
C LEU A 380 6.23 -2.69 13.60
N ILE A 381 7.07 -2.93 14.61
CA ILE A 381 8.53 -2.94 14.46
C ILE A 381 8.97 -4.15 13.65
N ALA A 382 8.40 -5.34 13.83
CA ALA A 382 8.73 -6.51 13.03
C ALA A 382 8.31 -6.37 11.55
N TRP A 383 7.16 -5.74 11.28
CA TRP A 383 6.71 -5.42 9.93
C TRP A 383 7.61 -4.37 9.27
N GLY A 384 7.91 -3.26 9.98
CA GLY A 384 8.87 -2.27 9.53
C GLY A 384 10.27 -2.84 9.32
N ASP A 385 10.73 -3.75 10.19
CA ASP A 385 12.02 -4.46 10.06
C ASP A 385 12.02 -5.35 8.81
N SER A 386 10.89 -5.96 8.48
CA SER A 386 10.72 -6.80 7.29
C SER A 386 10.73 -5.98 6.00
N LEU A 387 10.03 -4.85 5.96
CA LEU A 387 9.99 -3.94 4.81
C LEU A 387 11.34 -3.24 4.60
N PHE A 388 11.97 -2.76 5.68
CA PHE A 388 13.30 -2.13 5.64
C PHE A 388 14.39 -3.08 5.12
N ARG A 389 14.22 -4.40 5.26
CA ARG A 389 15.10 -5.43 4.68
C ARG A 389 14.85 -5.72 3.20
N GLN A 390 13.80 -5.19 2.59
CA GLN A 390 13.56 -5.31 1.13
C GLN A 390 14.40 -4.31 0.33
N GLU A 391 14.89 -3.24 0.97
CA GLU A 391 15.81 -2.26 0.40
C GLU A 391 15.30 -1.53 -0.88
N THR A 392 13.98 -1.42 -1.08
CA THR A 392 13.36 -0.53 -2.09
C THR A 392 12.92 0.80 -1.48
N GLY A 393 12.75 1.86 -2.28
CA GLY A 393 12.41 3.19 -1.76
C GLY A 393 11.02 3.22 -1.12
N GLU A 394 10.07 2.62 -1.84
CA GLU A 394 8.66 2.50 -1.49
C GLU A 394 8.47 1.66 -0.20
N ALA A 395 9.18 0.53 -0.07
CA ALA A 395 9.16 -0.28 1.15
C ALA A 395 9.85 0.42 2.34
N ILE A 396 10.84 1.28 2.08
CA ILE A 396 11.49 2.09 3.12
C ILE A 396 10.57 3.22 3.61
N ASP A 397 9.79 3.83 2.71
CA ASP A 397 8.77 4.81 3.08
C ASP A 397 7.59 4.17 3.83
N GLU A 398 7.15 2.96 3.44
CA GLU A 398 6.16 2.18 4.21
C GLU A 398 6.71 1.80 5.60
N ALA A 399 7.95 1.32 5.68
CA ALA A 399 8.62 1.04 6.95
C ALA A 399 8.73 2.30 7.82
N LEU A 400 9.07 3.45 7.23
CA LEU A 400 9.14 4.74 7.92
C LEU A 400 7.79 5.11 8.53
N GLN A 401 6.68 4.94 7.82
CA GLN A 401 5.33 5.17 8.35
C GLN A 401 5.03 4.28 9.56
N LEU A 402 5.37 2.98 9.51
CA LEU A 402 5.18 2.04 10.62
C LEU A 402 6.04 2.40 11.85
N TYR A 403 7.30 2.80 11.65
CA TYR A 403 8.16 3.26 12.74
C TYR A 403 7.72 4.61 13.32
N VAL A 404 7.19 5.52 12.51
CA VAL A 404 6.62 6.80 12.98
C VAL A 404 5.34 6.55 13.77
N LEU A 405 4.47 5.64 13.33
CA LEU A 405 3.30 5.19 14.10
C LEU A 405 3.72 4.59 15.45
N ALA A 406 4.72 3.71 15.46
CA ALA A 406 5.28 3.15 16.69
C ALA A 406 5.89 4.23 17.61
N ALA A 407 6.56 5.24 17.05
CA ALA A 407 7.10 6.38 17.79
C ALA A 407 5.99 7.26 18.39
N ASN A 408 4.91 7.50 17.66
CA ASN A 408 3.75 8.26 18.13
C ASN A 408 3.01 7.55 19.27
N ILE A 409 2.85 6.22 19.18
CA ILE A 409 2.27 5.39 20.24
C ILE A 409 3.16 5.37 21.50
N LEU A 410 4.50 5.36 21.32
CA LEU A 410 5.45 5.44 22.43
C LEU A 410 5.53 6.84 23.07
N GLY A 411 5.35 7.90 22.30
CA GLY A 411 5.50 9.28 22.75
C GLY A 411 6.95 9.65 23.10
N PRO A 412 7.17 10.86 23.68
CA PRO A 412 8.50 11.31 24.06
C PRO A 412 9.14 10.37 25.09
N ARG A 413 10.43 10.06 24.91
CA ARG A 413 11.16 9.17 25.82
C ARG A 413 11.09 9.71 27.26
N PRO A 414 10.69 8.89 28.25
CA PRO A 414 10.58 9.35 29.63
C PRO A 414 11.96 9.79 30.17
N LEU A 415 12.01 10.98 30.76
CA LEU A 415 13.22 11.53 31.34
C LEU A 415 13.76 10.63 32.47
N PRO A 416 15.08 10.47 32.59
CA PRO A 416 15.66 9.70 33.68
C PRO A 416 15.42 10.45 35.01
N VAL A 417 14.49 9.93 35.82
CA VAL A 417 14.32 10.38 37.22
C VAL A 417 15.69 10.42 37.90
N PRO A 418 16.13 11.57 38.43
CA PRO A 418 17.43 11.69 39.09
C PRO A 418 17.47 10.79 40.33
N LYS A 419 18.64 10.24 40.64
CA LYS A 419 18.83 9.44 41.86
C LYS A 419 18.62 10.36 43.07
N LYS A 420 17.51 10.19 43.78
CA LYS A 420 17.36 10.72 45.14
C LYS A 420 18.52 10.18 45.99
N GLY A 421 19.06 11.00 46.87
CA GLY A 421 20.41 10.84 47.45
C GLY A 421 20.71 9.50 48.15
N ASN A 422 21.99 9.23 48.37
CA ASN A 422 22.48 7.95 48.91
C ASN A 422 21.89 7.64 50.30
N VAL A 423 20.96 6.68 50.35
CA VAL A 423 20.45 6.11 51.60
C VAL A 423 21.50 5.14 52.17
N ARG A 424 21.70 5.15 53.50
CA ARG A 424 22.63 4.22 54.17
C ARG A 424 22.25 2.75 53.89
N PRO A 425 23.18 1.91 53.40
CA PRO A 425 22.93 0.48 53.22
C PRO A 425 22.50 -0.19 54.53
N GLN A 426 21.45 -1.00 54.47
CA GLN A 426 20.94 -1.82 55.57
C GLN A 426 21.11 -3.30 55.21
N THR A 427 21.42 -4.13 56.22
CA THR A 427 21.46 -5.59 56.06
C THR A 427 20.06 -6.18 56.05
N TYR A 428 19.91 -7.40 55.53
CA TYR A 428 18.62 -8.09 55.49
C TYR A 428 17.99 -8.21 56.88
N ASP A 429 18.76 -8.61 57.91
CA ASP A 429 18.22 -8.74 59.28
C ASP A 429 17.72 -7.42 59.88
N ASN A 430 18.30 -6.27 59.51
CA ASN A 430 17.81 -4.97 59.95
C ASN A 430 16.43 -4.65 59.34
N LEU A 431 16.18 -5.06 58.10
CA LEU A 431 14.93 -4.80 57.37
C LEU A 431 13.87 -5.89 57.58
N ARG A 432 14.26 -7.09 58.03
CA ARG A 432 13.43 -8.30 58.09
C ARG A 432 12.15 -8.15 58.91
N ARG A 433 12.17 -7.32 59.96
CA ARG A 433 11.01 -7.07 60.84
C ARG A 433 9.93 -6.26 60.09
N ASP A 434 10.34 -5.23 59.36
CA ASP A 434 9.46 -4.33 58.61
C ASP A 434 9.00 -4.94 57.27
N LEU A 435 9.82 -5.82 56.67
CA LEU A 435 9.52 -6.55 55.43
C LEU A 435 8.31 -7.52 55.52
N SER A 436 7.86 -7.87 56.73
CA SER A 436 6.81 -8.86 56.98
C SER A 436 5.43 -8.52 56.38
N LYS A 437 5.20 -7.26 55.99
CA LYS A 437 3.97 -6.77 55.33
C LYS A 437 4.16 -6.40 53.85
N PHE A 438 5.14 -7.01 53.19
CA PHE A 438 5.54 -6.74 51.80
C PHE A 438 6.15 -5.34 51.57
N GLY A 439 7.47 -5.24 51.74
CA GLY A 439 8.34 -4.37 50.93
C GLY A 439 8.38 -2.86 51.21
N THR A 440 7.31 -2.23 51.70
CA THR A 440 7.28 -0.77 51.90
C THR A 440 7.91 -0.35 53.23
N VAL A 441 9.23 -0.49 53.33
CA VAL A 441 10.00 0.18 54.41
C VAL A 441 9.99 1.68 54.11
N ILE A 442 9.03 2.38 54.72
CA ILE A 442 8.96 3.84 54.69
C ILE A 442 10.06 4.37 55.62
N ARG A 443 10.83 5.34 55.14
CA ARG A 443 11.83 6.03 55.96
C ARG A 443 11.60 7.53 55.97
N ASP A 444 11.77 8.10 57.16
CA ASP A 444 11.58 9.52 57.38
C ASP A 444 12.76 10.33 56.81
N MET A 445 12.47 11.29 55.93
CA MET A 445 13.48 12.05 55.18
C MET A 445 13.90 13.35 55.90
N GLU A 446 14.37 13.25 57.14
CA GLU A 446 14.91 14.42 57.87
C GLU A 446 16.24 14.93 57.29
N THR A 447 17.00 14.08 56.59
CA THR A 447 18.36 14.37 56.11
C THR A 447 18.44 14.84 54.65
N ALA A 448 17.30 15.12 54.01
CA ALA A 448 17.23 15.40 52.56
C ALA A 448 16.73 16.81 52.22
N ILE A 449 16.89 17.78 53.13
CA ILE A 449 16.70 19.21 52.85
C ILE A 449 18.08 19.87 52.69
N PRO A 450 18.68 19.86 51.49
CA PRO A 450 19.61 20.93 51.14
C PRO A 450 18.80 22.20 50.91
N PHE A 451 18.95 23.16 51.83
CA PHE A 451 18.57 24.54 51.56
C PHE A 451 19.40 25.04 50.37
N ASP A 452 18.78 25.48 49.27
CA ASP A 452 19.31 26.60 48.50
C ASP A 452 18.29 27.25 47.51
N LEU A 453 18.18 28.57 47.66
CA LEU A 453 17.98 29.59 46.61
C LEU A 453 16.72 29.57 45.72
N GLY A 454 15.62 30.09 46.27
CA GLY A 454 14.53 30.76 45.54
C GLY A 454 13.71 31.65 46.49
N PRO A 455 13.40 32.92 46.15
CA PRO A 455 12.80 33.86 47.11
C PRO A 455 11.32 33.56 47.41
N PHE A 456 10.94 33.68 48.68
CA PHE A 456 9.57 33.52 49.16
C PHE A 456 8.68 34.73 48.79
N PRO A 457 7.48 34.52 48.21
CA PRO A 457 6.40 35.51 48.24
C PRO A 457 5.71 35.50 49.62
N THR A 458 5.17 36.66 49.99
CA THR A 458 4.73 37.00 51.34
C THR A 458 3.39 36.39 51.77
N ILE A 459 3.18 36.48 53.09
CA ILE A 459 2.00 36.12 53.85
C ILE A 459 0.75 36.83 53.30
N ASP A 460 -0.27 36.05 52.95
CA ASP A 460 -1.63 36.24 53.46
C ASP A 460 -2.31 34.86 53.58
N SER A 461 -2.56 34.47 54.83
CA SER A 461 -3.37 33.30 55.22
C SER A 461 -4.87 33.66 55.10
N GLU A 462 -5.83 32.74 54.94
CA GLU A 462 -6.01 31.52 55.73
C GLU A 462 -6.69 30.38 54.95
N SER A 463 -6.06 29.20 54.92
CA SER A 463 -6.71 27.88 55.13
C SER A 463 -5.70 26.71 55.06
N ASN A 464 -4.67 26.79 55.91
CA ASN A 464 -3.93 25.71 56.59
C ASN A 464 -3.50 24.38 55.89
N ASP A 465 -3.65 24.20 54.58
CA ASP A 465 -3.27 22.93 53.93
C ASP A 465 -1.74 22.76 53.81
N ARG A 466 -0.99 23.88 53.80
CA ARG A 466 0.49 23.88 53.88
C ARG A 466 1.04 23.19 55.14
N LEU A 467 0.27 23.13 56.23
CA LEU A 467 0.63 22.42 57.45
C LEU A 467 0.38 20.89 57.36
N ALA A 468 -0.52 20.46 56.48
CA ALA A 468 -0.63 19.05 56.08
C ALA A 468 0.50 18.65 55.12
N THR A 469 0.88 19.54 54.18
CA THR A 469 2.05 19.32 53.31
C THR A 469 3.35 19.21 54.14
N LEU A 470 3.50 20.01 55.20
CA LEU A 470 4.60 19.90 56.16
C LEU A 470 4.63 18.58 56.97
N ARG A 471 3.52 17.85 57.12
CA ARG A 471 3.51 16.47 57.67
C ARG A 471 3.74 15.40 56.59
N SER A 472 3.53 15.72 55.32
CA SER A 472 3.89 14.84 54.19
C SER A 472 5.38 14.88 53.84
N LEU A 473 6.11 15.91 54.33
CA LEU A 473 7.56 15.98 54.29
C LEU A 473 8.18 14.90 55.20
N GLY A 474 8.42 13.74 54.60
CA GLY A 474 9.27 12.71 55.21
C GLY A 474 8.71 11.30 55.16
N LYS A 475 8.17 10.80 54.03
CA LYS A 475 7.90 9.36 53.86
C LYS A 475 8.26 8.89 52.45
N ALA A 476 9.41 8.23 52.32
CA ALA A 476 9.86 7.64 51.05
C ALA A 476 10.11 6.13 51.19
N LEU A 477 9.92 5.38 50.10
CA LEU A 477 10.25 3.97 49.99
C LEU A 477 11.78 3.78 50.06
N TYR A 478 12.25 2.83 50.89
CA TYR A 478 13.68 2.50 50.99
C TYR A 478 14.27 1.97 49.67
N PHE A 479 13.48 1.22 48.90
CA PHE A 479 13.84 0.78 47.54
C PHE A 479 13.05 1.58 46.52
N CYS A 480 13.73 2.10 45.49
CA CYS A 480 13.08 2.72 44.34
C CYS A 480 12.32 1.67 43.52
N VAL A 481 11.19 2.06 42.91
CA VAL A 481 10.49 1.23 41.93
C VAL A 481 11.39 1.04 40.71
N PRO A 482 11.72 -0.21 40.30
CA PRO A 482 12.59 -0.45 39.15
C PRO A 482 11.90 -0.05 37.84
N ARG A 483 12.68 0.41 36.86
CA ARG A 483 12.18 0.72 35.52
C ARG A 483 11.98 -0.57 34.72
N ASN A 484 11.04 -0.56 33.77
CA ASN A 484 10.88 -1.65 32.83
C ASN A 484 11.83 -1.46 31.64
N ASP A 485 13.04 -2.01 31.72
CA ASP A 485 14.07 -1.86 30.69
C ASP A 485 13.64 -2.44 29.34
N LYS A 486 12.79 -3.49 29.33
CA LYS A 486 12.22 -4.01 28.08
C LYS A 486 11.32 -2.96 27.42
N LEU A 487 10.45 -2.30 28.17
CA LEU A 487 9.64 -1.20 27.62
C LEU A 487 10.53 -0.05 27.12
N LEU A 488 11.57 0.33 27.88
CA LEU A 488 12.52 1.38 27.47
C LEU A 488 13.33 1.04 26.21
N SER A 489 13.55 -0.26 25.93
CA SER A 489 14.27 -0.72 24.75
C SER A 489 13.57 -0.38 23.43
N TYR A 490 12.24 -0.29 23.40
CA TYR A 490 11.50 0.07 22.18
C TYR A 490 11.86 1.47 21.66
N TRP A 491 12.02 2.47 22.55
CA TRP A 491 12.51 3.80 22.13
C TRP A 491 13.92 3.72 21.53
N ASN A 492 14.82 2.87 22.07
CA ASN A 492 16.14 2.68 21.48
C ASN A 492 16.04 2.03 20.08
N THR A 493 15.22 1.00 19.93
CA THR A 493 15.05 0.27 18.66
C THR A 493 14.42 1.14 17.59
N VAL A 494 13.30 1.80 17.88
CA VAL A 494 12.62 2.71 16.93
C VAL A 494 13.53 3.89 16.57
N ALA A 495 14.26 4.46 17.53
CA ALA A 495 15.23 5.52 17.24
C ALA A 495 16.39 5.04 16.35
N ASP A 496 16.93 3.82 16.55
CA ASP A 496 17.94 3.21 15.68
C ASP A 496 17.43 3.04 14.25
N ARG A 497 16.21 2.51 14.06
CA ARG A 497 15.64 2.33 12.72
C ARG A 497 15.38 3.65 12.01
N LEU A 498 14.75 4.60 12.69
CA LEU A 498 14.52 5.95 12.17
C LEU A 498 15.83 6.67 11.86
N PHE A 499 16.87 6.50 12.71
CA PHE A 499 18.19 7.05 12.45
C PHE A 499 18.82 6.44 11.19
N LYS A 500 18.78 5.11 11.04
CA LYS A 500 19.34 4.42 9.86
C LYS A 500 18.67 4.87 8.57
N ILE A 501 17.34 4.89 8.52
CA ILE A 501 16.57 5.38 7.35
C ILE A 501 16.93 6.83 7.03
N ARG A 502 16.93 7.73 8.02
CA ARG A 502 17.26 9.16 7.84
C ARG A 502 18.69 9.44 7.39
N ASN A 503 19.62 8.49 7.57
CA ASN A 503 21.03 8.62 7.18
C ASN A 503 21.42 7.67 6.03
N SER A 504 20.44 7.11 5.31
CA SER A 504 20.66 6.17 4.19
C SER A 504 21.54 4.96 4.54
N LEU A 505 21.36 4.42 5.75
CA LEU A 505 21.99 3.18 6.20
C LEU A 505 21.02 2.01 6.04
N ASN A 506 21.53 0.84 5.66
CA ASN A 506 20.76 -0.40 5.67
C ASN A 506 20.54 -0.94 7.10
N PHE A 507 19.81 -2.05 7.22
CA PHE A 507 19.49 -2.68 8.50
C PHE A 507 20.71 -2.95 9.41
N GLN A 508 21.84 -3.37 8.81
CA GLN A 508 23.09 -3.67 9.50
C GLN A 508 23.91 -2.42 9.88
N GLY A 509 23.53 -1.23 9.39
CA GLY A 509 24.25 0.03 9.61
C GLY A 509 25.26 0.40 8.53
N VAL A 510 25.23 -0.27 7.37
CA VAL A 510 26.11 0.02 6.22
C VAL A 510 25.43 1.06 5.33
N PHE A 511 26.13 2.13 4.96
CA PHE A 511 25.62 3.17 4.06
C PHE A 511 25.34 2.63 2.65
N ARG A 512 24.21 3.03 2.05
CA ARG A 512 23.84 2.64 0.70
C ARG A 512 22.99 3.70 0.00
N GLN A 513 23.31 3.97 -1.26
CA GLN A 513 22.50 4.80 -2.14
C GLN A 513 21.43 3.92 -2.82
N LEU A 514 20.17 4.33 -2.69
CA LEU A 514 19.01 3.67 -3.30
C LEU A 514 18.77 4.22 -4.72
N ALA A 515 18.14 3.41 -5.58
CA ALA A 515 17.64 3.89 -6.87
C ALA A 515 16.42 4.81 -6.63
N LEU A 516 16.24 5.82 -7.49
CA LEU A 516 15.25 6.88 -7.26
C LEU A 516 13.79 6.43 -7.47
N PHE A 517 13.56 5.34 -8.20
CA PHE A 517 12.24 4.72 -8.45
C PHE A 517 12.42 3.21 -8.71
N GLU A 518 11.43 2.39 -8.33
CA GLU A 518 11.25 1.06 -8.95
C GLU A 518 11.00 1.20 -10.46
N PRO A 519 11.40 0.23 -11.31
CA PRO A 519 11.16 0.28 -12.75
C PRO A 519 9.67 0.05 -13.09
N PRO A 520 8.93 1.06 -13.61
CA PRO A 520 7.55 0.87 -14.04
C PRO A 520 7.48 0.06 -15.34
N ILE A 521 6.27 -0.40 -15.72
CA ILE A 521 6.07 -1.14 -16.97
C ILE A 521 6.30 -0.22 -18.20
N ASP A 522 7.24 -0.64 -19.04
CA ASP A 522 7.80 -0.03 -20.25
C ASP A 522 7.71 1.51 -20.43
N PRO A 523 8.40 2.29 -19.57
CA PRO A 523 9.08 3.52 -19.98
C PRO A 523 10.42 3.19 -20.68
N ALA A 524 10.63 1.95 -21.10
CA ALA A 524 11.94 1.44 -21.45
C ALA A 524 12.47 2.00 -22.78
N MET A 525 11.69 2.75 -23.58
CA MET A 525 12.27 3.53 -24.68
C MET A 525 13.05 4.77 -24.16
N LEU A 526 12.50 5.49 -23.18
CA LEU A 526 13.16 6.64 -22.54
C LEU A 526 14.25 6.18 -21.56
N ALA A 527 13.97 5.14 -20.78
CA ALA A 527 14.95 4.58 -19.85
C ALA A 527 16.11 3.87 -20.57
N ARG A 528 15.90 3.24 -21.75
CA ARG A 528 17.03 2.75 -22.58
C ARG A 528 17.89 3.88 -23.10
N ALA A 529 17.33 5.03 -23.48
CA ALA A 529 18.11 6.17 -23.93
C ALA A 529 18.94 6.79 -22.78
N ALA A 530 18.37 6.91 -21.58
CA ALA A 530 19.08 7.37 -20.38
C ALA A 530 20.17 6.37 -19.94
N ALA A 531 19.87 5.07 -19.89
CA ALA A 531 20.83 4.02 -19.55
C ALA A 531 21.93 3.80 -20.61
N ALA A 532 21.69 4.25 -21.85
CA ALA A 532 22.67 4.30 -22.93
C ALA A 532 23.53 5.59 -22.95
N GLY A 533 23.29 6.53 -22.03
CA GLY A 533 24.12 7.73 -21.85
C GLY A 533 23.79 8.91 -22.78
N LEU A 534 22.52 9.10 -23.16
CA LEU A 534 22.09 10.17 -24.08
C LEU A 534 21.34 11.30 -23.36
N ASP A 535 21.49 12.52 -23.89
CA ASP A 535 20.83 13.72 -23.40
C ASP A 535 19.31 13.69 -23.68
N VAL A 536 18.52 13.88 -22.63
CA VAL A 536 17.05 13.94 -22.66
C VAL A 536 16.55 15.10 -23.55
N GLY A 537 17.32 16.19 -23.67
CA GLY A 537 16.99 17.32 -24.54
C GLY A 537 16.89 16.96 -26.02
N ALA A 538 17.70 16.01 -26.50
CA ALA A 538 17.66 15.56 -27.90
C ALA A 538 16.38 14.79 -28.24
N ILE A 539 15.78 14.10 -27.25
CA ILE A 539 14.56 13.30 -27.43
C ILE A 539 13.33 14.21 -27.49
N VAL A 540 13.26 15.22 -26.61
CA VAL A 540 12.19 16.23 -26.61
C VAL A 540 12.19 17.05 -27.90
N ASN A 541 13.37 17.39 -28.42
CA ASN A 541 13.51 18.08 -29.71
C ASN A 541 13.06 17.21 -30.92
N GLY A 542 13.01 15.89 -30.78
CA GLY A 542 12.51 14.97 -31.82
C GLY A 542 11.02 15.12 -32.11
N PHE A 543 10.19 15.32 -31.07
CA PHE A 543 8.74 15.47 -31.22
C PHE A 543 8.32 16.79 -31.91
N ASN A 544 9.15 17.82 -31.81
CA ASN A 544 8.90 19.15 -32.38
C ASN A 544 9.66 19.40 -33.69
N GLN A 545 10.22 18.38 -34.34
CA GLN A 545 10.86 18.58 -35.65
C GLN A 545 9.83 19.02 -36.71
N PRO A 546 10.10 20.12 -37.45
CA PRO A 546 9.19 20.58 -38.51
C PRO A 546 9.07 19.51 -39.59
N LEU A 547 7.87 19.40 -40.16
CA LEU A 547 7.60 18.48 -41.26
C LEU A 547 8.58 18.76 -42.42
N PRO A 548 9.26 17.75 -42.99
CA PRO A 548 10.10 17.96 -44.15
C PRO A 548 9.27 18.38 -45.37
N LEU A 549 9.83 19.25 -46.22
CA LEU A 549 9.19 19.68 -47.47
C LEU A 549 9.21 18.60 -48.57
N VAL A 550 9.97 17.53 -48.34
CA VAL A 550 10.29 16.46 -49.30
C VAL A 550 9.64 15.15 -48.85
N ARG A 551 9.19 14.36 -49.84
CA ARG A 551 8.57 13.05 -49.67
C ARG A 551 9.54 12.00 -49.14
N PHE A 552 8.96 10.97 -48.53
CA PHE A 552 9.66 9.87 -47.88
C PHE A 552 10.72 9.21 -48.79
N GLN A 553 10.37 8.89 -50.04
CA GLN A 553 11.22 8.10 -50.93
C GLN A 553 12.58 8.75 -51.23
N LEU A 554 12.65 10.06 -51.42
CA LEU A 554 13.93 10.74 -51.64
C LEU A 554 14.76 10.79 -50.33
N LEU A 555 14.10 11.08 -49.20
CA LEU A 555 14.77 11.18 -47.91
C LEU A 555 15.34 9.84 -47.44
N VAL A 556 14.61 8.73 -47.62
CA VAL A 556 15.10 7.39 -47.26
C VAL A 556 16.27 6.95 -48.15
N GLN A 557 16.24 7.30 -49.45
CA GLN A 557 17.37 7.06 -50.34
C GLN A 557 18.60 7.88 -49.92
N LYS A 558 18.46 9.19 -49.67
CA LYS A 558 19.59 10.05 -49.26
C LYS A 558 20.14 9.70 -47.88
N ALA A 559 19.29 9.28 -46.94
CA ALA A 559 19.74 8.68 -45.68
C ALA A 559 20.60 7.42 -45.95
N ALA A 560 20.11 6.49 -46.78
CA ALA A 560 20.83 5.26 -47.12
C ALA A 560 22.19 5.51 -47.82
N GLU A 561 22.28 6.53 -48.68
CA GLU A 561 23.54 6.95 -49.33
C GLU A 561 24.56 7.44 -48.29
N ILE A 562 24.21 8.43 -47.46
CA ILE A 562 25.12 9.02 -46.46
C ILE A 562 25.59 7.96 -45.45
N VAL A 563 24.71 7.03 -45.08
CA VAL A 563 25.05 5.95 -44.14
C VAL A 563 26.13 4.99 -44.66
N GLN A 564 26.32 4.84 -45.98
CA GLN A 564 27.45 4.04 -46.49
C GLN A 564 28.81 4.70 -46.17
N GLU A 565 28.90 6.03 -46.19
CA GLU A 565 30.11 6.75 -45.78
C GLU A 565 30.35 6.67 -44.27
N VAL A 566 29.28 6.65 -43.47
CA VAL A 566 29.41 6.35 -42.03
C VAL A 566 30.04 4.97 -41.83
N LYS A 567 29.62 3.96 -42.59
CA LYS A 567 30.19 2.60 -42.49
C LYS A 567 31.65 2.55 -42.94
N SER A 568 32.02 3.25 -44.01
CA SER A 568 33.42 3.30 -44.49
C SER A 568 34.35 3.94 -43.45
N LEU A 569 33.92 5.06 -42.86
CA LEU A 569 34.62 5.73 -41.74
C LEU A 569 34.67 4.85 -40.49
N GLY A 570 33.61 4.09 -40.20
CA GLY A 570 33.56 3.12 -39.10
C GLY A 570 34.62 2.02 -39.23
N SER A 571 34.81 1.48 -40.44
CA SER A 571 35.87 0.48 -40.71
C SER A 571 37.28 1.08 -40.57
N ASN A 572 37.48 2.32 -40.98
CA ASN A 572 38.76 3.01 -40.82
C ASN A 572 39.07 3.33 -39.34
N LEU A 573 38.05 3.74 -38.58
CA LEU A 573 38.15 3.96 -37.14
C LEU A 573 38.51 2.67 -36.41
N LEU A 574 37.85 1.55 -36.75
CA LEU A 574 38.16 0.23 -36.22
C LEU A 574 39.63 -0.14 -36.49
N SER A 575 40.13 -0.02 -37.72
CA SER A 575 41.53 -0.37 -38.03
C SER A 575 42.55 0.54 -37.33
N ALA A 576 42.23 1.82 -37.10
CA ALA A 576 43.08 2.72 -36.32
C ALA A 576 43.11 2.32 -34.84
N MET A 577 41.94 1.97 -34.28
CA MET A 577 41.81 1.44 -32.91
C MET A 577 42.54 0.11 -32.74
N GLU A 578 42.35 -0.87 -33.62
CA GLU A 578 43.04 -2.18 -33.56
C GLU A 578 44.57 -2.05 -33.55
N LYS A 579 45.11 -1.04 -34.24
CA LYS A 579 46.56 -0.76 -34.27
C LYS A 579 47.03 0.02 -33.05
N GLU A 580 46.26 1.01 -32.57
CA GLU A 580 46.54 1.67 -31.29
C GLU A 580 46.52 0.64 -30.15
N ASP A 581 45.46 -0.16 -30.07
CA ASP A 581 45.27 -1.21 -29.07
C ASP A 581 46.30 -2.32 -29.24
N GLY A 582 46.73 -2.65 -30.46
CA GLY A 582 47.81 -3.62 -30.71
C GLY A 582 49.17 -3.16 -30.16
N GLU A 583 49.55 -1.90 -30.40
CA GLU A 583 50.78 -1.30 -29.87
C GLU A 583 50.69 -1.04 -28.36
N ALA A 584 49.55 -0.52 -27.89
CA ALA A 584 49.26 -0.36 -26.47
C ALA A 584 49.27 -1.72 -25.75
N MET A 585 48.75 -2.79 -26.37
CA MET A 585 48.80 -4.15 -25.83
C MET A 585 50.22 -4.72 -25.89
N ALA A 586 51.06 -4.38 -26.86
CA ALA A 586 52.47 -4.80 -26.87
C ALA A 586 53.26 -4.15 -25.71
N ILE A 587 53.13 -2.84 -25.54
CA ILE A 587 53.70 -2.09 -24.40
C ILE A 587 53.14 -2.62 -23.07
N LEU A 588 51.82 -2.79 -22.99
CA LEU A 588 51.14 -3.29 -21.80
C LEU A 588 51.53 -4.74 -21.51
N ARG A 589 51.75 -5.59 -22.52
CA ARG A 589 52.26 -6.96 -22.34
C ARG A 589 53.67 -6.95 -21.81
N ALA A 590 54.60 -6.17 -22.35
CA ALA A 590 55.97 -6.11 -21.85
C ALA A 590 56.02 -5.56 -20.40
N ARG A 591 55.27 -4.49 -20.13
CA ARG A 591 55.13 -3.93 -18.79
C ARG A 591 54.43 -4.90 -17.83
N HIS A 592 53.35 -5.56 -18.26
CA HIS A 592 52.69 -6.61 -17.47
C HIS A 592 53.59 -7.84 -17.33
N GLU A 593 54.47 -8.16 -18.27
CA GLU A 593 55.39 -9.27 -18.17
C GLU A 593 56.43 -8.97 -17.08
N ARG A 594 57.07 -7.79 -17.09
CA ARG A 594 57.92 -7.37 -15.98
C ARG A 594 57.15 -7.30 -14.65
N VAL A 595 55.99 -6.65 -14.61
CA VAL A 595 55.21 -6.50 -13.37
C VAL A 595 54.63 -7.84 -12.89
N VAL A 596 54.26 -8.75 -13.78
CA VAL A 596 53.89 -10.13 -13.44
C VAL A 596 55.11 -10.90 -12.98
N MET A 597 56.30 -10.69 -13.53
CA MET A 597 57.51 -11.27 -12.95
C MET A 597 57.79 -10.68 -11.57
N GLU A 598 57.68 -9.38 -11.33
CA GLU A 598 57.81 -8.77 -9.98
C GLU A 598 56.74 -9.30 -9.00
N MET A 599 55.49 -9.46 -9.44
CA MET A 599 54.43 -10.09 -8.65
C MET A 599 54.66 -11.59 -8.45
N VAL A 600 55.21 -12.29 -9.45
CA VAL A 600 55.62 -13.69 -9.33
C VAL A 600 56.84 -13.83 -8.44
N GLU A 601 57.67 -12.80 -8.25
CA GLU A 601 58.67 -12.78 -7.19
C GLU A 601 57.98 -12.81 -5.82
N HIS A 602 56.93 -12.01 -5.62
CA HIS A 602 56.10 -12.12 -4.41
C HIS A 602 55.37 -13.47 -4.30
N VAL A 603 54.99 -14.12 -5.40
CA VAL A 603 54.46 -15.50 -5.39
C VAL A 603 55.56 -16.53 -5.10
N LYS A 604 56.79 -16.37 -5.58
CA LYS A 604 57.92 -17.27 -5.34
C LYS A 604 58.43 -17.14 -3.90
N TYR A 605 58.52 -15.92 -3.40
CA TYR A 605 58.71 -15.62 -1.99
C TYR A 605 57.53 -16.16 -1.16
N GLY A 606 56.30 -15.99 -1.65
CA GLY A 606 55.09 -16.56 -1.07
C GLY A 606 55.09 -18.08 -1.03
N GLN A 607 55.61 -18.76 -2.04
CA GLN A 607 55.80 -20.21 -2.11
C GLN A 607 56.90 -20.67 -1.14
N LEU A 608 57.99 -19.92 -1.00
CA LEU A 608 59.00 -20.17 0.02
C LEU A 608 58.38 -20.03 1.43
N GLN A 609 57.63 -18.96 1.69
CA GLN A 609 56.89 -18.78 2.95
C GLN A 609 55.81 -19.86 3.15
N GLU A 610 55.10 -20.29 2.09
CA GLU A 610 54.10 -21.35 2.11
C GLU A 610 54.74 -22.70 2.46
N VAL A 611 55.91 -23.01 1.90
CA VAL A 611 56.65 -24.25 2.23
C VAL A 611 57.17 -24.20 3.67
N ILE A 612 57.68 -23.05 4.15
CA ILE A 612 58.02 -22.85 5.57
C ILE A 612 56.78 -23.03 6.45
N LYS A 613 55.63 -22.43 6.10
CA LYS A 613 54.37 -22.59 6.85
C LYS A 613 53.76 -23.98 6.71
N SER A 614 54.02 -24.71 5.63
CA SER A 614 53.66 -26.10 5.47
C SER A 614 54.52 -26.99 6.36
N ARG A 615 55.81 -26.67 6.54
CA ARG A 615 56.71 -27.33 7.49
C ARG A 615 56.24 -27.08 8.93
N GLU A 616 55.93 -25.82 9.29
CA GLU A 616 55.32 -25.46 10.58
C GLU A 616 53.97 -26.18 10.79
N SER A 617 53.12 -26.26 9.76
CA SER A 617 51.85 -26.98 9.81
C SER A 617 52.05 -28.48 10.01
N LEU A 618 53.06 -29.10 9.38
CA LEU A 618 53.40 -30.50 9.61
C LEU A 618 53.93 -30.75 11.03
N LEU A 619 54.67 -29.80 11.63
CA LEU A 619 55.03 -29.85 13.05
C LEU A 619 53.79 -29.77 13.97
N GLN A 620 52.80 -28.95 13.64
CA GLN A 620 51.53 -28.91 14.38
C GLN A 620 50.70 -30.19 14.17
N SER A 621 50.71 -30.77 12.97
CA SER A 621 50.08 -32.06 12.68
C SER A 621 50.76 -33.21 13.43
N LEU A 622 52.09 -33.19 13.54
CA LEU A 622 52.87 -34.11 14.38
C LEU A 622 52.46 -33.98 15.84
N ALA A 623 52.38 -32.76 16.37
CA ALA A 623 51.93 -32.51 17.75
C ALA A 623 50.51 -33.03 18.00
N LEU A 624 49.58 -32.88 17.05
CA LEU A 624 48.23 -33.44 17.13
C LEU A 624 48.22 -34.98 17.06
N ALA A 625 49.03 -35.59 16.19
CA ALA A 625 49.16 -37.04 16.11
C ALA A 625 49.74 -37.63 17.41
N VAL A 626 50.78 -36.99 17.97
CA VAL A 626 51.35 -37.30 19.29
C VAL A 626 50.33 -37.13 20.42
N GLN A 627 49.50 -36.09 20.40
CA GLN A 627 48.41 -35.92 21.37
C GLN A 627 47.35 -37.02 21.26
N ARG A 628 46.97 -37.45 20.04
CA ARG A 628 46.03 -38.57 19.83
C ARG A 628 46.61 -39.89 20.31
N TYR A 629 47.87 -40.20 19.97
CA TYR A 629 48.59 -41.36 20.48
C TYR A 629 48.62 -41.37 22.01
N THR A 630 49.06 -40.26 22.61
CA THR A 630 49.08 -40.07 24.08
C THR A 630 47.70 -40.23 24.72
N TYR A 631 46.64 -39.74 24.07
CA TYR A 631 45.27 -39.89 24.57
C TYR A 631 44.81 -41.36 24.58
N TYR A 632 44.97 -42.08 23.46
CA TYR A 632 44.52 -43.47 23.38
C TYR A 632 45.38 -44.41 24.24
N GLU A 633 46.69 -44.21 24.32
CA GLU A 633 47.56 -44.99 25.21
C GLU A 633 47.23 -44.76 26.70
N ARG A 634 46.80 -43.55 27.10
CA ARG A 634 46.27 -43.29 28.44
C ARG A 634 44.93 -43.99 28.69
N GLN A 635 44.02 -44.03 27.71
CA GLN A 635 42.77 -44.78 27.83
C GLN A 635 42.99 -46.31 27.90
N LEU A 636 44.10 -46.80 27.32
CA LEU A 636 44.59 -48.18 27.43
C LEU A 636 45.49 -48.41 28.66
N GLY A 637 45.59 -47.43 29.57
CA GLY A 637 46.21 -47.58 30.89
C GLY A 637 47.74 -47.42 30.96
N LYS A 638 48.44 -46.92 29.93
CA LYS A 638 49.88 -46.65 30.02
C LYS A 638 50.21 -45.39 30.83
N ASN A 639 51.36 -45.41 31.49
CA ASN A 639 51.90 -44.28 32.24
C ASN A 639 52.47 -43.19 31.31
N PRO A 640 52.41 -41.89 31.68
CA PRO A 640 52.94 -40.80 30.85
C PRO A 640 54.42 -40.95 30.47
N ASP A 641 55.28 -41.34 31.41
CA ASP A 641 56.73 -41.45 31.19
C ASP A 641 57.09 -42.54 30.17
N GLU A 642 56.29 -43.61 30.09
CA GLU A 642 56.46 -44.68 29.09
C GLU A 642 56.00 -44.24 27.68
N ILE A 643 55.13 -43.22 27.60
CA ILE A 643 54.62 -42.68 26.32
C ILE A 643 55.64 -41.69 25.74
N GLU A 644 56.23 -40.81 26.55
CA GLU A 644 57.21 -39.82 26.08
C GLU A 644 58.51 -40.49 25.60
N ASN A 645 59.05 -41.46 26.34
CA ASN A 645 60.25 -42.22 25.95
C ASN A 645 60.08 -43.07 24.67
N ALA A 646 58.85 -43.25 24.17
CA ALA A 646 58.56 -44.02 22.96
C ALA A 646 58.63 -43.18 21.67
N ILE A 647 58.77 -41.84 21.75
CA ILE A 647 58.70 -40.92 20.61
C ILE A 647 60.12 -40.44 20.25
N PRO A 648 60.61 -40.67 19.01
CA PRO A 648 61.94 -40.22 18.59
C PRO A 648 61.97 -38.78 18.07
N GLU A 649 63.13 -38.12 18.15
CA GLU A 649 63.39 -36.78 17.57
C GLU A 649 64.01 -36.87 16.15
N LEU A 650 63.86 -35.81 15.36
CA LEU A 650 64.37 -35.72 13.98
C LEU A 650 65.56 -34.74 13.89
N GLY A 651 66.68 -35.17 13.27
CA GLY A 651 67.87 -34.33 13.07
C GLY A 651 67.80 -33.38 11.85
N GLU A 652 68.67 -32.36 11.85
CA GLU A 652 68.72 -31.29 10.83
C GLU A 652 69.08 -31.77 9.40
N LEU A 653 68.82 -30.93 8.39
CA LEU A 653 69.09 -31.20 6.97
C LEU A 653 70.46 -30.67 6.52
N ASP A 654 71.31 -31.54 5.97
CA ASP A 654 72.55 -31.16 5.28
C ASP A 654 72.24 -30.53 3.90
N LYS A 655 72.42 -29.21 3.81
CA LYS A 655 72.19 -28.43 2.59
C LYS A 655 73.36 -28.51 1.59
N GLU A 656 74.61 -28.67 2.06
CA GLU A 656 75.78 -28.67 1.19
C GLU A 656 75.84 -29.95 0.33
N SER A 657 75.54 -31.10 0.93
CA SER A 657 75.37 -32.36 0.20
C SER A 657 74.19 -32.34 -0.78
N LEU A 658 73.18 -31.49 -0.55
CA LEU A 658 72.02 -31.34 -1.44
C LEU A 658 72.39 -30.53 -2.69
N GLU A 659 73.08 -29.38 -2.55
CA GLU A 659 73.56 -28.59 -3.69
C GLU A 659 74.57 -29.35 -4.57
N MET A 660 75.36 -30.25 -3.95
CA MET A 660 76.32 -31.13 -4.65
C MET A 660 75.69 -32.46 -5.15
N MET A 661 74.36 -32.64 -5.02
CA MET A 661 73.58 -33.81 -5.44
C MET A 661 74.06 -35.18 -4.89
N ASN A 662 74.53 -35.23 -3.64
CA ASN A 662 75.07 -36.43 -2.98
C ASN A 662 74.38 -36.74 -1.63
N PHE A 663 73.06 -36.62 -1.56
CA PHE A 663 72.28 -36.72 -0.32
C PHE A 663 71.72 -38.12 -0.03
N THR A 664 71.96 -38.67 1.17
CA THR A 664 71.42 -39.97 1.64
C THR A 664 71.21 -39.99 3.16
N ILE A 665 69.99 -40.33 3.62
CA ILE A 665 69.59 -40.43 5.04
C ILE A 665 68.45 -41.48 5.21
N GLN A 666 68.25 -42.00 6.42
CA GLN A 666 67.07 -42.80 6.82
C GLN A 666 66.38 -42.17 8.05
N GLU A 667 65.04 -42.12 8.06
CA GLU A 667 64.26 -41.55 9.17
C GLU A 667 63.93 -42.57 10.28
N PRO A 668 63.77 -42.14 11.54
CA PRO A 668 63.35 -43.01 12.65
C PRO A 668 61.87 -43.44 12.52
N SER A 669 61.52 -44.58 13.14
CA SER A 669 60.15 -45.12 13.12
C SER A 669 59.75 -45.84 14.41
N MET A 670 58.52 -45.60 14.87
CA MET A 670 57.88 -46.29 15.99
C MET A 670 57.21 -47.62 15.57
N ALA A 671 57.13 -48.58 16.49
CA ALA A 671 56.50 -49.89 16.27
C ALA A 671 55.00 -49.92 16.64
N LEU A 672 54.24 -50.79 15.96
CA LEU A 672 52.80 -50.97 16.18
C LEU A 672 52.51 -51.98 17.30
N ARG A 673 51.38 -51.81 17.99
CA ARG A 673 50.85 -52.69 19.05
C ARG A 673 50.08 -53.87 18.44
N GLU A 674 50.23 -55.07 18.99
CA GLU A 674 49.38 -56.21 18.63
C GLU A 674 47.98 -56.08 19.24
N ILE A 675 46.94 -56.52 18.52
CA ILE A 675 45.53 -56.46 18.94
C ILE A 675 44.98 -57.89 19.02
N GLU A 676 44.54 -58.31 20.19
CA GLU A 676 43.93 -59.63 20.40
C GLU A 676 42.46 -59.62 19.96
N VAL A 677 42.09 -60.57 19.09
CA VAL A 677 40.75 -60.67 18.49
C VAL A 677 40.00 -61.88 19.06
N ASP A 678 39.02 -61.61 19.94
CA ASP A 678 38.14 -62.64 20.49
C ASP A 678 37.12 -63.14 19.44
N ILE A 679 37.16 -64.44 19.14
CA ILE A 679 36.27 -65.12 18.20
C ILE A 679 35.65 -66.33 18.91
N ALA A 680 34.31 -66.41 18.88
CA ALA A 680 33.57 -67.54 19.43
C ALA A 680 33.95 -68.88 18.76
N ARG A 681 34.24 -69.91 19.56
CA ARG A 681 34.74 -71.22 19.07
C ARG A 681 33.66 -72.21 18.65
N ASP A 682 32.44 -72.03 19.14
CA ASP A 682 31.25 -72.75 18.72
C ASP A 682 30.34 -71.74 18.03
N LEU A 683 29.84 -72.01 16.83
CA LEU A 683 29.10 -71.02 16.04
C LEU A 683 27.57 -71.22 16.05
N GLY A 684 27.06 -72.36 16.55
CA GLY A 684 25.61 -72.61 16.74
C GLY A 684 24.69 -72.17 15.58
N GLU A 685 23.48 -71.68 15.91
CA GLU A 685 22.52 -71.13 14.94
C GLU A 685 22.91 -69.73 14.37
N SER A 686 24.17 -69.28 14.49
CA SER A 686 24.67 -68.01 13.92
C SER A 686 24.64 -67.97 12.36
N GLY A 687 24.31 -69.09 11.71
CA GLY A 687 24.26 -69.19 10.25
C GLY A 687 25.63 -69.02 9.58
N GLY A 688 26.71 -69.40 10.27
CA GLY A 688 28.09 -69.33 9.77
C GLY A 688 28.77 -67.96 9.88
N LYS A 689 28.18 -66.99 10.59
CA LYS A 689 28.80 -65.67 10.80
C LYS A 689 29.77 -65.69 11.97
N ILE A 690 30.96 -65.13 11.76
CA ILE A 690 31.97 -64.89 12.81
C ILE A 690 31.42 -63.84 13.77
N ILE A 691 31.29 -64.22 15.05
CA ILE A 691 30.79 -63.37 16.14
C ILE A 691 31.72 -63.46 17.34
N SER A 692 31.75 -62.42 18.17
CA SER A 692 32.49 -62.44 19.44
C SER A 692 31.83 -63.38 20.46
N SER A 693 32.58 -63.83 21.48
CA SER A 693 32.04 -64.71 22.53
C SER A 693 30.85 -64.08 23.26
N TYR A 694 30.88 -62.76 23.47
CA TYR A 694 29.82 -61.99 24.11
C TYR A 694 28.55 -61.85 23.26
N GLU A 695 28.69 -61.63 21.94
CA GLU A 695 27.52 -61.58 21.03
C GLU A 695 26.84 -62.94 20.91
N GLN A 696 27.61 -64.03 20.93
CA GLN A 696 27.01 -65.36 20.94
C GLN A 696 26.14 -65.58 22.19
N ASP A 697 26.64 -65.20 23.37
CA ASP A 697 25.87 -65.29 24.61
C ASP A 697 24.63 -64.36 24.61
N GLU A 698 24.72 -63.19 23.97
CA GLU A 698 23.56 -62.33 23.71
C GLU A 698 22.50 -63.04 22.84
N PHE A 699 22.88 -63.54 21.66
CA PHE A 699 21.95 -64.21 20.74
C PHE A 699 21.28 -65.43 21.39
N LEU A 700 22.06 -66.32 22.02
CA LEU A 700 21.55 -67.52 22.69
C LEU A 700 20.57 -67.22 23.83
N ARG A 701 20.71 -66.05 24.49
CA ARG A 701 19.78 -65.62 25.55
C ARG A 701 18.55 -64.91 24.98
N LEU A 702 18.68 -64.10 23.92
CA LEU A 702 17.53 -63.48 23.24
C LEU A 702 16.61 -64.53 22.60
N GLU A 703 17.17 -65.53 21.93
CA GLU A 703 16.41 -66.61 21.28
C GLU A 703 15.60 -67.43 22.31
N LYS A 704 16.22 -67.76 23.46
CA LYS A 704 15.53 -68.39 24.60
C LYS A 704 14.44 -67.48 25.18
N ALA A 705 14.66 -66.18 25.25
CA ALA A 705 13.65 -65.23 25.70
C ALA A 705 12.45 -65.18 24.76
N GLN A 706 12.67 -65.13 23.45
CA GLN A 706 11.61 -65.12 22.44
C GLN A 706 10.77 -66.41 22.52
N LYS A 707 11.40 -67.59 22.51
CA LYS A 707 10.69 -68.88 22.59
C LYS A 707 9.79 -68.97 23.84
N LEU A 708 10.29 -68.54 25.01
CA LEU A 708 9.51 -68.51 26.26
C LEU A 708 8.39 -67.45 26.26
N GLN A 709 8.57 -66.34 25.53
CA GLN A 709 7.56 -65.29 25.38
C GLN A 709 6.44 -65.70 24.42
N GLU A 710 6.76 -66.37 23.31
CA GLU A 710 5.79 -66.97 22.39
C GLU A 710 4.98 -68.07 23.06
N GLU A 711 5.64 -68.97 23.80
CA GLU A 711 4.99 -69.98 24.62
C GLU A 711 4.02 -69.33 25.64
N GLY A 712 4.47 -68.28 26.34
CA GLY A 712 3.62 -67.54 27.27
C GLY A 712 2.42 -66.85 26.60
N ALA A 713 2.62 -66.25 25.42
CA ALA A 713 1.54 -65.62 24.67
C ALA A 713 0.49 -66.65 24.23
N ASN A 714 0.92 -67.80 23.73
CA ASN A 714 0.03 -68.90 23.32
C ASN A 714 -0.75 -69.47 24.51
N LEU A 715 -0.07 -69.75 25.64
CA LEU A 715 -0.72 -70.22 26.86
C LEU A 715 -1.75 -69.22 27.40
N ASN A 716 -1.45 -67.91 27.35
CA ASN A 716 -2.38 -66.86 27.77
C ASN A 716 -3.57 -66.69 26.79
N MET A 717 -3.36 -66.88 25.49
CA MET A 717 -4.44 -66.89 24.50
C MET A 717 -5.40 -68.06 24.73
N ILE A 718 -4.87 -69.27 24.93
CA ILE A 718 -5.66 -70.47 25.25
C ILE A 718 -6.39 -70.28 26.59
N ALA A 719 -5.73 -69.72 27.61
CA ALA A 719 -6.35 -69.38 28.89
C ALA A 719 -7.58 -68.49 28.70
N LYS A 720 -7.47 -67.40 27.94
CA LYS A 720 -8.59 -66.49 27.65
C LYS A 720 -9.76 -67.20 26.98
N PHE A 721 -9.51 -68.06 25.98
CA PHE A 721 -10.58 -68.85 25.36
C PHE A 721 -11.24 -69.84 26.32
N LEU A 722 -10.46 -70.55 27.14
CA LEU A 722 -11.02 -71.48 28.14
C LEU A 722 -11.86 -70.75 29.17
N SER A 723 -11.53 -69.51 29.55
CA SER A 723 -12.34 -68.69 30.48
C SER A 723 -13.77 -68.38 30.01
N LEU A 724 -14.07 -68.56 28.71
CA LEU A 724 -15.41 -68.40 28.13
C LEU A 724 -16.31 -69.63 28.35
N ILE A 725 -15.75 -70.79 28.72
CA ILE A 725 -16.51 -72.00 28.99
C ILE A 725 -17.24 -71.84 30.34
N PRO A 726 -18.58 -71.94 30.39
CA PRO A 726 -19.35 -71.75 31.62
C PRO A 726 -18.99 -72.79 32.67
N GLU A 727 -19.08 -72.40 33.93
CA GLU A 727 -18.75 -73.28 35.06
C GLU A 727 -19.89 -74.27 35.32
N LEU A 728 -19.59 -75.57 35.27
CA LEU A 728 -20.52 -76.62 35.69
C LEU A 728 -20.36 -76.83 37.19
N GLY A 729 -21.30 -76.28 37.95
CA GLY A 729 -21.41 -76.45 39.39
C GLY A 729 -22.55 -77.39 39.76
N ALA A 730 -22.25 -78.57 40.28
CA ALA A 730 -23.24 -79.44 40.91
C ALA A 730 -23.29 -79.13 42.41
N GLN A 731 -24.43 -78.62 42.90
CA GLN A 731 -24.68 -78.39 44.32
C GLN A 731 -25.69 -79.43 44.83
N ALA A 732 -25.24 -80.34 45.69
CA ALA A 732 -26.10 -81.29 46.37
C ALA A 732 -26.18 -80.91 47.86
N GLN A 733 -27.40 -80.60 48.35
CA GLN A 733 -27.63 -80.22 49.76
C GLN A 733 -28.82 -80.98 50.39
N PRO A 734 -28.66 -82.25 50.77
CA PRO A 734 -29.52 -82.87 51.76
C PRO A 734 -29.02 -82.48 53.16
N MET A 735 -29.83 -81.75 53.93
CA MET A 735 -29.58 -81.40 55.35
C MET A 735 -28.38 -80.45 55.62
N GLY A 736 -28.31 -79.31 54.91
CA GLY A 736 -27.67 -78.09 55.43
C GLY A 736 -26.14 -77.97 55.36
N VAL A 737 -25.40 -79.02 55.03
CA VAL A 737 -23.97 -78.96 54.68
C VAL A 737 -23.73 -79.80 53.42
N GLY A 738 -23.33 -79.16 52.33
CA GLY A 738 -23.12 -79.82 51.03
C GLY A 738 -21.88 -79.31 50.33
N ALA A 739 -21.15 -80.20 49.66
CA ALA A 739 -20.00 -79.86 48.85
C ALA A 739 -20.44 -79.34 47.47
N ALA A 740 -19.87 -78.22 47.03
CA ALA A 740 -20.00 -77.75 45.65
C ALA A 740 -18.80 -78.23 44.84
N LEU A 741 -19.04 -79.14 43.90
CA LEU A 741 -18.04 -79.49 42.88
C LEU A 741 -18.24 -78.55 41.70
N GLN A 742 -17.27 -77.66 41.50
CA GLN A 742 -17.30 -76.60 40.49
C GLN A 742 -16.10 -76.80 39.56
N PHE A 743 -16.37 -77.36 38.38
CA PHE A 743 -15.36 -77.63 37.35
C PHE A 743 -15.75 -76.87 36.08
N GLY A 744 -14.83 -76.09 35.52
CA GLY A 744 -15.16 -75.18 34.43
C GLY A 744 -14.00 -74.33 33.93
N GLY A 745 -14.30 -73.51 32.94
CA GLY A 745 -13.32 -72.78 32.14
C GLY A 745 -12.34 -71.91 32.93
N ARG A 746 -12.80 -71.28 34.01
CA ARG A 746 -11.98 -70.35 34.80
C ARG A 746 -10.79 -71.01 35.51
N ALA A 747 -10.97 -72.19 36.10
CA ALA A 747 -9.88 -72.87 36.81
C ALA A 747 -8.73 -73.26 35.86
N LEU A 748 -9.08 -73.81 34.70
CA LEU A 748 -8.13 -74.14 33.63
C LEU A 748 -7.45 -72.88 33.07
N SER A 749 -8.21 -71.79 32.88
CA SER A 749 -7.64 -70.51 32.43
C SER A 749 -6.61 -69.94 33.40
N THR A 750 -6.88 -69.95 34.71
CA THR A 750 -5.97 -69.39 35.72
C THR A 750 -4.66 -70.17 35.86
N GLN A 751 -4.70 -71.49 35.66
CA GLN A 751 -3.47 -72.30 35.69
C GLN A 751 -2.60 -72.05 34.45
N LEU A 752 -3.21 -71.90 33.27
CA LEU A 752 -2.50 -71.57 32.03
C LEU A 752 -1.96 -70.13 32.02
N SER A 753 -2.67 -69.16 32.61
CA SER A 753 -2.16 -67.79 32.74
C SER A 753 -0.98 -67.70 33.73
N LEU A 754 -0.97 -68.50 34.81
CA LEU A 754 0.17 -68.57 35.72
C LEU A 754 1.41 -69.19 35.06
N ALA A 755 1.23 -70.20 34.20
CA ALA A 755 2.31 -70.76 33.39
C ALA A 755 2.87 -69.71 32.41
N ALA A 756 1.98 -68.95 31.75
CA ALA A 756 2.35 -67.85 30.87
C ALA A 756 3.13 -66.72 31.58
N ASP A 757 2.72 -66.34 32.79
CA ASP A 757 3.44 -65.33 33.59
C ASP A 757 4.82 -65.84 34.03
N ALA A 758 4.97 -67.15 34.31
CA ALA A 758 6.24 -67.76 34.68
C ALA A 758 7.21 -67.83 33.49
N SER A 759 6.74 -68.18 32.29
CA SER A 759 7.56 -68.14 31.08
C SER A 759 7.94 -66.70 30.72
N ALA A 760 7.01 -65.74 30.83
CA ALA A 760 7.28 -64.32 30.59
C ALA A 760 8.33 -63.73 31.56
N ARG A 761 8.33 -64.09 32.85
CA ARG A 761 9.39 -63.69 33.80
C ARG A 761 10.76 -64.28 33.43
N THR A 762 10.76 -65.54 32.99
CA THR A 762 11.99 -66.25 32.60
C THR A 762 12.56 -65.69 31.29
N ALA A 763 11.69 -65.32 30.35
CA ALA A 763 12.05 -64.54 29.17
C ALA A 763 12.71 -63.22 29.55
N GLY A 764 12.06 -62.41 30.40
CA GLY A 764 12.61 -61.13 30.87
C GLY A 764 13.98 -61.22 31.55
N ARG A 765 14.26 -62.30 32.29
CA ARG A 765 15.60 -62.55 32.88
C ARG A 765 16.66 -62.85 31.82
N ASN A 766 16.31 -63.65 30.79
CA ASN A 766 17.22 -63.93 29.69
C ASN A 766 17.47 -62.66 28.85
N SER A 767 16.44 -61.83 28.60
CA SER A 767 16.61 -60.52 27.97
C SER A 767 17.52 -59.58 28.76
N TYR A 768 17.44 -59.55 30.10
CA TYR A 768 18.35 -58.73 30.92
C TYR A 768 19.81 -59.17 30.79
N GLU A 769 20.06 -60.48 30.87
CA GLU A 769 21.42 -61.02 30.75
C GLU A 769 21.98 -60.87 29.32
N ALA A 770 21.15 -61.00 28.28
CA ALA A 770 21.53 -60.68 26.91
C ALA A 770 21.99 -59.21 26.78
N ASN A 771 21.21 -58.27 27.33
CA ASN A 771 21.59 -56.84 27.38
C ASN A 771 22.89 -56.59 28.17
N LYS A 772 23.25 -57.47 29.12
CA LYS A 772 24.53 -57.39 29.85
C LYS A 772 25.69 -57.90 28.99
N ALA A 773 25.52 -59.02 28.29
CA ALA A 773 26.50 -59.54 27.34
C ALA A 773 26.78 -58.53 26.21
N ALA A 774 25.72 -57.95 25.63
CA ALA A 774 25.77 -56.87 24.65
C ALA A 774 26.63 -55.67 25.11
N ARG A 775 26.46 -55.25 26.38
CA ARG A 775 27.22 -54.14 26.98
C ARG A 775 28.70 -54.47 27.18
N ILE A 776 29.03 -55.71 27.56
CA ILE A 776 30.42 -56.15 27.74
C ILE A 776 31.11 -56.28 26.37
N GLY A 777 30.45 -56.89 25.38
CA GLY A 777 30.94 -56.92 24.00
C GLY A 777 31.15 -55.51 23.42
N GLY A 778 30.26 -54.57 23.73
CA GLY A 778 30.40 -53.15 23.39
C GLY A 778 31.52 -52.40 24.11
N TYR A 779 32.07 -52.94 25.20
CA TYR A 779 33.29 -52.41 25.84
C TYR A 779 34.56 -53.07 25.31
N ALA A 780 34.56 -54.40 25.10
CA ALA A 780 35.69 -55.10 24.48
C ALA A 780 36.00 -54.57 23.07
N ARG A 781 34.97 -54.34 22.26
CA ARG A 781 35.11 -53.67 20.95
C ARG A 781 35.69 -52.27 21.06
N ARG A 782 35.26 -51.49 22.06
CA ARG A 782 35.77 -50.13 22.29
C ARG A 782 37.25 -50.12 22.66
N GLU A 783 37.71 -51.10 23.42
CA GLU A 783 39.13 -51.27 23.76
C GLU A 783 39.95 -51.63 22.50
N GLN A 784 39.45 -52.56 21.68
CA GLN A 784 40.04 -52.89 20.37
C GLN A 784 40.07 -51.66 19.44
N ASP A 785 38.98 -50.87 19.40
CA ASP A 785 38.92 -49.61 18.66
C ASP A 785 39.99 -48.63 19.15
N TRP A 786 40.18 -48.47 20.48
CA TRP A 786 41.22 -47.59 21.03
C TRP A 786 42.64 -48.08 20.69
N ALA A 787 42.90 -49.39 20.78
CA ALA A 787 44.19 -49.97 20.37
C ALA A 787 44.45 -49.75 18.86
N PHE A 788 43.42 -49.90 18.03
CA PHE A 788 43.48 -49.61 16.61
C PHE A 788 43.72 -48.13 16.32
N GLN A 789 43.02 -47.21 17.00
CA GLN A 789 43.23 -45.76 16.86
C GLN A 789 44.63 -45.32 17.35
N SER A 790 45.17 -45.95 18.39
CA SER A 790 46.57 -45.75 18.80
C SER A 790 47.55 -46.17 17.70
N ASN A 791 47.37 -47.36 17.11
CA ASN A 791 48.18 -47.83 15.98
C ASN A 791 48.07 -46.93 14.74
N LEU A 792 46.88 -46.40 14.44
CA LEU A 792 46.72 -45.41 13.39
C LEU A 792 47.55 -44.14 13.68
N ALA A 793 47.51 -43.63 14.92
CA ALA A 793 48.31 -42.48 15.32
C ALA A 793 49.83 -42.73 15.23
N VAL A 794 50.30 -43.94 15.57
CA VAL A 794 51.70 -44.35 15.36
C VAL A 794 52.06 -44.37 13.87
N GLY A 795 51.18 -44.91 13.02
CA GLY A 795 51.34 -44.89 11.57
C GLY A 795 51.40 -43.47 10.99
N GLU A 796 50.53 -42.58 11.47
CA GLU A 796 50.53 -41.15 11.11
C GLU A 796 51.85 -40.47 11.54
N ILE A 797 52.35 -40.69 12.76
CA ILE A 797 53.62 -40.11 13.24
C ILE A 797 54.78 -40.51 12.32
N ASN A 798 54.90 -41.82 12.01
CA ASN A 798 55.92 -42.34 11.09
C ASN A 798 55.81 -41.75 9.68
N GLN A 799 54.58 -41.51 9.20
CA GLN A 799 54.34 -40.86 7.91
C GLN A 799 54.72 -39.37 7.94
N ILE A 800 54.35 -38.65 9.01
CA ILE A 800 54.60 -37.21 9.15
C ILE A 800 56.11 -36.91 9.24
N PHE A 801 56.92 -37.74 9.89
CA PHE A 801 58.38 -37.56 9.87
C PHE A 801 58.97 -37.57 8.45
N LYS A 802 58.52 -38.50 7.58
CA LYS A 802 58.95 -38.54 6.18
C LYS A 802 58.43 -37.35 5.38
N GLN A 803 57.20 -36.90 5.66
CA GLN A 803 56.65 -35.69 5.05
C GLN A 803 57.40 -34.42 5.48
N LEU A 804 57.86 -34.34 6.73
CA LEU A 804 58.64 -33.21 7.24
C LEU A 804 59.99 -33.11 6.52
N ARG A 805 60.72 -34.22 6.37
CA ARG A 805 61.97 -34.25 5.59
C ARG A 805 61.75 -33.82 4.13
N ALA A 806 60.66 -34.28 3.52
CA ALA A 806 60.29 -33.87 2.16
C ALA A 806 59.94 -32.36 2.08
N ALA A 807 59.40 -31.76 3.13
CA ALA A 807 59.12 -30.32 3.19
C ALA A 807 60.40 -29.48 3.31
N GLU A 808 61.37 -29.91 4.12
CA GLU A 808 62.68 -29.24 4.23
C GLU A 808 63.44 -29.22 2.90
N ILE A 809 63.38 -30.31 2.12
CA ILE A 809 63.99 -30.36 0.78
C ILE A 809 63.29 -29.39 -0.18
N ARG A 810 61.94 -29.27 -0.13
CA ARG A 810 61.20 -28.29 -0.93
C ARG A 810 61.55 -26.84 -0.56
N GLU A 811 61.83 -26.57 0.71
CA GLU A 811 62.20 -25.23 1.20
C GLU A 811 63.50 -24.76 0.52
N ALA A 812 64.52 -25.63 0.48
CA ALA A 812 65.78 -25.36 -0.19
C ALA A 812 65.61 -25.16 -1.72
N VAL A 813 64.75 -25.93 -2.37
CA VAL A 813 64.45 -25.78 -3.81
C VAL A 813 63.75 -24.44 -4.10
N ALA A 814 62.75 -24.06 -3.29
CA ALA A 814 62.02 -22.80 -3.47
C ALA A 814 62.93 -21.56 -3.29
N GLU A 815 63.90 -21.62 -2.38
CA GLU A 815 64.92 -20.57 -2.18
C GLU A 815 65.84 -20.41 -3.41
N LEU A 816 66.15 -21.50 -4.13
CA LEU A 816 66.91 -21.46 -5.38
C LEU A 816 66.08 -20.93 -6.57
N GLU A 817 64.81 -21.32 -6.67
CA GLU A 817 63.90 -20.81 -7.72
C GLU A 817 63.71 -19.28 -7.63
N LEU A 818 63.57 -18.73 -6.42
CA LEU A 818 63.45 -17.30 -6.20
C LEU A 818 64.68 -16.52 -6.71
N ARG A 819 65.90 -17.09 -6.55
CA ARG A 819 67.14 -16.49 -7.08
C ARG A 819 67.15 -16.44 -8.60
N ASN A 820 66.77 -17.53 -9.27
CA ASN A 820 66.70 -17.60 -10.74
C ASN A 820 65.63 -16.64 -11.31
N HIS A 821 64.49 -16.54 -10.64
CA HIS A 821 63.38 -15.69 -11.07
C HIS A 821 63.74 -14.19 -11.11
N ARG A 822 64.51 -13.71 -10.12
CA ARG A 822 65.02 -12.32 -10.08
C ARG A 822 65.87 -11.95 -11.30
N GLN A 823 66.57 -12.91 -11.90
CA GLN A 823 67.38 -12.66 -13.10
C GLN A 823 66.50 -12.49 -14.36
N GLN A 824 65.31 -13.10 -14.40
CA GLN A 824 64.38 -12.94 -15.53
C GLN A 824 63.73 -11.55 -15.56
N ILE A 825 63.42 -10.97 -14.39
CA ILE A 825 62.89 -9.60 -14.25
C ILE A 825 63.78 -8.58 -14.95
N GLN A 826 65.10 -8.71 -14.81
CA GLN A 826 66.08 -7.77 -15.40
C GLN A 826 66.00 -7.74 -16.93
N HIS A 827 65.87 -8.90 -17.58
CA HIS A 827 65.72 -8.97 -19.04
C HIS A 827 64.38 -8.36 -19.52
N ALA A 828 63.30 -8.52 -18.75
CA ALA A 828 61.99 -7.96 -19.10
C ALA A 828 61.96 -6.41 -19.05
N GLU A 829 62.74 -5.80 -18.14
CA GLU A 829 62.87 -4.34 -18.04
C GLU A 829 63.51 -3.71 -19.29
N GLU A 830 64.51 -4.37 -19.88
CA GLU A 830 65.18 -3.90 -21.09
C GLU A 830 64.24 -3.91 -22.31
N ILE A 831 63.35 -4.90 -22.39
CA ILE A 831 62.33 -5.01 -23.46
C ILE A 831 61.26 -3.91 -23.32
N GLU A 832 60.78 -3.64 -22.10
CA GLU A 832 59.82 -2.54 -21.85
C GLU A 832 60.40 -1.19 -22.29
N ARG A 833 61.69 -0.93 -22.00
CA ARG A 833 62.36 0.33 -22.33
C ARG A 833 62.38 0.60 -23.84
N PHE A 834 62.70 -0.41 -24.65
CA PHE A 834 62.73 -0.29 -26.12
C PHE A 834 61.35 0.05 -26.74
N LEU A 835 60.26 -0.42 -26.15
CA LEU A 835 58.90 -0.15 -26.63
C LEU A 835 58.35 1.23 -26.19
N ASN A 836 58.90 1.80 -25.12
CA ASN A 836 58.43 3.05 -24.50
C ASN A 836 59.22 4.32 -24.89
N GLU A 837 60.41 4.23 -25.48
CA GLU A 837 61.23 5.43 -25.81
C GLU A 837 60.57 6.32 -26.89
N GLU A 838 59.81 7.33 -26.44
CA GLU A 838 59.00 8.22 -27.30
C GLU A 838 59.77 9.37 -27.99
N ALA A 839 60.99 9.71 -27.56
CA ALA A 839 61.50 11.08 -27.73
C ALA A 839 62.93 11.27 -28.31
N THR A 840 63.63 10.22 -28.74
CA THR A 840 64.95 10.38 -29.42
C THR A 840 65.02 9.59 -30.73
N GLU A 841 65.11 10.32 -31.84
CA GLU A 841 64.97 9.84 -33.23
C GLU A 841 66.00 8.77 -33.69
N LYS A 842 66.90 8.31 -32.82
CA LYS A 842 68.00 7.40 -33.14
C LYS A 842 67.83 5.95 -32.68
N ASN A 843 67.09 5.68 -31.59
CA ASN A 843 67.08 4.34 -30.96
C ASN A 843 65.68 3.69 -30.78
N GLY A 844 64.58 4.44 -30.76
CA GLY A 844 63.22 3.94 -30.47
C GLY A 844 62.36 3.55 -31.70
N LYS A 845 61.19 2.94 -31.44
CA LYS A 845 60.23 2.47 -32.48
C LYS A 845 59.37 3.61 -33.05
N LYS A 846 59.31 3.72 -34.39
CA LYS A 846 58.55 4.79 -35.09
C LYS A 846 57.04 4.54 -35.25
N THR A 847 56.60 3.30 -35.46
CA THR A 847 55.16 2.96 -35.51
C THR A 847 54.65 2.70 -34.10
N ASN A 848 54.66 3.74 -33.27
CA ASN A 848 54.31 3.66 -31.86
C ASN A 848 52.82 3.96 -31.63
N ARG A 849 52.38 3.82 -30.37
CA ARG A 849 51.02 4.11 -29.94
C ARG A 849 50.57 5.53 -30.27
N ALA A 850 51.43 6.53 -30.05
CA ALA A 850 51.10 7.95 -30.23
C ALA A 850 50.62 8.29 -31.66
N LEU A 851 51.23 7.68 -32.69
CA LEU A 851 50.79 7.81 -34.08
C LEU A 851 49.34 7.35 -34.29
N TYR A 852 49.00 6.16 -33.77
CA TYR A 852 47.65 5.61 -33.92
C TYR A 852 46.61 6.32 -33.06
N THR A 853 46.98 6.80 -31.87
CA THR A 853 46.12 7.68 -31.05
C THR A 853 45.73 8.95 -31.81
N TRP A 854 46.65 9.57 -32.54
CA TRP A 854 46.35 10.71 -33.41
C TRP A 854 45.39 10.32 -34.56
N MET A 855 45.68 9.22 -35.28
CA MET A 855 44.80 8.75 -36.36
C MET A 855 43.36 8.46 -35.87
N LYS A 856 43.22 7.77 -34.74
CA LYS A 856 41.93 7.48 -34.11
C LYS A 856 41.14 8.75 -33.83
N ARG A 857 41.80 9.78 -33.28
CA ARG A 857 41.16 11.06 -32.94
C ARG A 857 40.55 11.76 -34.16
N GLU A 858 41.32 11.90 -35.24
CA GLU A 858 40.86 12.58 -36.46
C GLU A 858 39.71 11.80 -37.14
N VAL A 859 39.86 10.48 -37.31
CA VAL A 859 38.83 9.65 -37.96
C VAL A 859 37.54 9.61 -37.14
N LYS A 860 37.62 9.55 -35.80
CA LYS A 860 36.44 9.59 -34.91
C LYS A 860 35.68 10.91 -35.02
N GLY A 861 36.38 12.03 -35.19
CA GLY A 861 35.76 13.34 -35.40
C GLY A 861 34.87 13.36 -36.64
N LEU A 862 35.43 12.93 -37.79
CA LEU A 862 34.70 12.83 -39.06
C LEU A 862 33.54 11.82 -38.99
N TYR A 863 33.77 10.65 -38.39
CA TYR A 863 32.75 9.62 -38.19
C TYR A 863 31.51 10.16 -37.46
N SER A 864 31.73 10.87 -36.34
CA SER A 864 30.66 11.37 -35.47
C SER A 864 29.80 12.43 -36.19
N GLN A 865 30.45 13.33 -36.93
CA GLN A 865 29.76 14.38 -37.71
C GLN A 865 28.94 13.76 -38.86
N CYS A 866 29.53 12.81 -39.60
CA CYS A 866 28.85 12.14 -40.72
C CYS A 866 27.61 11.34 -40.23
N LEU A 867 27.72 10.66 -39.08
CA LEU A 867 26.62 9.91 -38.49
C LEU A 867 25.49 10.81 -37.96
N GLN A 868 25.80 11.95 -37.32
CA GLN A 868 24.77 12.92 -36.92
C GLN A 868 23.99 13.41 -38.15
N PHE A 869 24.71 13.80 -39.21
CA PHE A 869 24.10 14.22 -40.47
C PHE A 869 23.22 13.12 -41.08
N ALA A 870 23.71 11.87 -41.11
CA ALA A 870 22.93 10.72 -41.58
C ALA A 870 21.65 10.47 -40.76
N PHE A 871 21.75 10.55 -39.44
CA PHE A 871 20.62 10.38 -38.51
C PHE A 871 19.58 11.49 -38.66
N ASP A 872 19.99 12.73 -38.86
CA ASP A 872 19.07 13.86 -39.08
C ASP A 872 18.27 13.71 -40.38
N ILE A 873 18.90 13.22 -41.47
CA ILE A 873 18.19 12.90 -42.71
C ILE A 873 17.28 11.69 -42.53
N ALA A 874 17.71 10.67 -41.79
CA ALA A 874 16.87 9.51 -41.46
C ALA A 874 15.63 9.91 -40.62
N LYS A 875 15.78 10.76 -39.59
CA LYS A 875 14.66 11.24 -38.77
C LYS A 875 13.68 12.10 -39.57
N LYS A 876 14.16 12.89 -40.54
CA LYS A 876 13.30 13.54 -41.54
C LYS A 876 12.54 12.53 -42.38
N ALA A 877 13.18 11.44 -42.84
CA ALA A 877 12.48 10.36 -43.55
C ALA A 877 11.40 9.70 -42.67
N GLU A 878 11.70 9.37 -41.41
CA GLU A 878 10.71 8.81 -40.47
C GLU A 878 9.51 9.75 -40.26
N ARG A 879 9.76 11.06 -40.13
CA ARG A 879 8.70 12.07 -40.01
C ARG A 879 7.86 12.18 -41.29
N ALA A 880 8.47 12.06 -42.47
CA ALA A 880 7.77 12.01 -43.76
C ALA A 880 6.90 10.74 -43.86
N LEU A 881 7.41 9.58 -43.46
CA LEU A 881 6.67 8.31 -43.44
C LEU A 881 5.39 8.43 -42.60
N GLN A 882 5.53 8.89 -41.35
CA GLN A 882 4.41 9.09 -40.43
C GLN A 882 3.34 10.03 -40.99
N HIS A 883 3.75 11.03 -41.76
CA HIS A 883 2.86 12.00 -42.41
C HIS A 883 2.15 11.43 -43.64
N GLU A 884 2.88 10.74 -44.53
CA GLU A 884 2.33 10.14 -45.75
C GLU A 884 1.36 8.99 -45.46
N LEU A 885 1.70 8.11 -44.52
CA LEU A 885 0.80 7.03 -44.08
C LEU A 885 -0.25 7.53 -43.07
N GLY A 886 -0.01 8.71 -42.47
CA GLY A 886 -0.84 9.36 -41.47
C GLY A 886 -1.03 8.53 -40.18
N ASN A 887 0.01 7.78 -39.80
CA ASN A 887 0.09 7.06 -38.53
C ASN A 887 1.34 7.52 -37.75
N PRO A 888 1.18 8.30 -36.66
CA PRO A 888 2.30 8.82 -35.87
C PRO A 888 3.00 7.75 -35.02
N GLN A 889 2.43 6.56 -34.86
CA GLN A 889 3.02 5.47 -34.07
C GLN A 889 4.10 4.70 -34.83
N LEU A 890 4.26 4.94 -36.14
CA LEU A 890 5.28 4.30 -36.97
C LEU A 890 6.66 4.91 -36.68
N SER A 891 7.40 4.28 -35.77
CA SER A 891 8.79 4.61 -35.45
C SER A 891 9.69 3.39 -35.68
N PHE A 892 10.78 3.60 -36.41
CA PHE A 892 11.78 2.59 -36.78
C PHE A 892 13.17 2.97 -36.25
N LEU A 893 13.44 4.26 -36.08
CA LEU A 893 14.75 4.79 -35.75
C LEU A 893 14.96 4.87 -34.25
N GLN A 894 15.85 4.03 -33.76
CA GLN A 894 16.25 3.93 -32.37
C GLN A 894 17.04 5.18 -31.93
N PHE A 895 16.93 5.54 -30.65
CA PHE A 895 17.81 6.53 -30.05
C PHE A 895 19.13 5.87 -29.68
N GLY A 896 20.25 6.52 -29.99
CA GLY A 896 21.57 6.03 -29.58
C GLY A 896 22.26 5.08 -30.55
N TYR A 897 22.31 5.40 -31.84
CA TYR A 897 23.18 4.65 -32.75
C TYR A 897 24.66 4.71 -32.33
N LEU A 898 25.12 5.84 -31.77
CA LEU A 898 26.42 6.00 -31.11
C LEU A 898 26.56 5.23 -29.78
N ALA A 899 25.48 4.67 -29.21
CA ALA A 899 25.56 3.88 -27.99
C ALA A 899 26.23 2.53 -28.29
N GLY A 900 27.52 2.48 -27.99
CA GLY A 900 28.41 1.37 -28.31
C GLY A 900 29.87 1.77 -28.11
N LYS A 901 30.78 0.80 -28.23
CA LYS A 901 32.22 1.05 -28.11
C LYS A 901 32.68 1.98 -29.24
N GLU A 902 33.08 3.19 -28.88
CA GLU A 902 33.56 4.23 -29.81
C GLU A 902 32.57 4.56 -30.95
N GLY A 903 31.29 4.27 -30.76
CA GLY A 903 30.23 4.43 -31.77
C GLY A 903 30.21 3.38 -32.88
N LEU A 904 31.07 2.36 -32.87
CA LEU A 904 31.17 1.37 -33.95
C LEU A 904 29.85 0.63 -34.24
N LEU A 905 29.67 0.23 -35.50
CA LEU A 905 28.44 -0.36 -36.07
C LEU A 905 27.19 0.53 -36.05
N ALA A 906 27.30 1.83 -35.70
CA ALA A 906 26.17 2.75 -35.80
C ALA A 906 25.63 2.87 -37.23
N GLY A 907 26.53 2.90 -38.22
CA GLY A 907 26.18 2.93 -39.64
C GLY A 907 25.38 1.71 -40.08
N GLU A 908 25.84 0.50 -39.75
CA GLU A 908 25.15 -0.76 -40.06
C GLU A 908 23.75 -0.84 -39.43
N LYS A 909 23.62 -0.45 -38.16
CA LYS A 909 22.33 -0.42 -37.45
C LYS A 909 21.36 0.58 -38.09
N LEU A 910 21.82 1.81 -38.30
CA LEU A 910 21.02 2.87 -38.93
C LEU A 910 20.62 2.48 -40.36
N TYR A 911 21.51 1.83 -41.12
CA TYR A 911 21.21 1.29 -42.45
C TYR A 911 20.08 0.25 -42.41
N MET A 912 20.13 -0.68 -41.45
CA MET A 912 19.09 -1.71 -41.32
C MET A 912 17.74 -1.12 -40.94
N ASP A 913 17.69 -0.17 -40.00
CA ASP A 913 16.43 0.47 -39.61
C ASP A 913 15.87 1.38 -40.72
N ILE A 914 16.73 2.05 -41.50
CA ILE A 914 16.35 2.73 -42.75
C ILE A 914 15.73 1.73 -43.76
N LYS A 915 16.33 0.55 -43.95
CA LYS A 915 15.78 -0.47 -44.86
C LYS A 915 14.46 -1.08 -44.34
N ARG A 916 14.29 -1.25 -43.03
CA ARG A 916 12.99 -1.65 -42.44
C ARG A 916 11.92 -0.60 -42.69
N MET A 917 12.26 0.66 -42.50
CA MET A 917 11.37 1.79 -42.75
C MET A 917 10.94 1.88 -44.23
N GLU A 918 11.88 1.63 -45.16
CA GLU A 918 11.61 1.54 -46.60
C GLU A 918 10.67 0.37 -46.94
N MET A 919 10.89 -0.82 -46.40
CA MET A 919 10.00 -1.97 -46.64
C MET A 919 8.61 -1.76 -46.04
N ALA A 920 8.51 -1.22 -44.83
CA ALA A 920 7.24 -0.90 -44.19
C ALA A 920 6.42 0.15 -44.98
N TYR A 921 7.09 1.11 -45.64
CA TYR A 921 6.40 1.99 -46.59
C TYR A 921 5.79 1.23 -47.75
N HIS A 922 6.52 0.29 -48.37
CA HIS A 922 6.01 -0.49 -49.49
C HIS A 922 4.85 -1.43 -49.10
N GLU A 923 4.82 -1.93 -47.86
CA GLU A 923 3.72 -2.77 -47.34
C GLU A 923 2.48 -1.96 -46.94
N LEU A 924 2.67 -0.79 -46.31
CA LEU A 924 1.58 0.01 -45.74
C LEU A 924 1.01 1.07 -46.70
N ASN A 925 1.74 1.45 -47.75
CA ASN A 925 1.29 2.42 -48.74
C ASN A 925 0.30 1.80 -49.74
N GLN A 926 -0.91 1.56 -49.25
CA GLN A 926 -2.04 1.07 -50.05
C GLN A 926 -2.75 2.23 -50.76
N ARG A 927 -3.35 1.95 -51.92
CA ARG A 927 -4.03 2.98 -52.73
C ARG A 927 -5.35 3.42 -52.09
N GLU A 928 -5.36 4.65 -51.58
CA GLU A 928 -6.56 5.33 -51.08
C GLU A 928 -7.49 5.76 -52.24
N TYR A 929 -8.76 6.06 -51.94
CA TYR A 929 -9.72 6.51 -52.95
C TYR A 929 -9.44 7.96 -53.36
N GLU A 930 -8.99 8.16 -54.60
CA GLU A 930 -8.75 9.46 -55.20
C GLU A 930 -10.06 10.12 -55.64
N LEU A 931 -10.41 11.26 -55.03
CA LEU A 931 -11.67 11.97 -55.21
C LEU A 931 -11.42 13.45 -55.55
N THR A 932 -12.37 14.08 -56.24
CA THR A 932 -12.34 15.52 -56.54
C THR A 932 -13.70 16.12 -56.19
N LYS A 933 -13.70 17.24 -55.46
CA LYS A 933 -14.89 18.05 -55.18
C LYS A 933 -14.66 19.49 -55.61
N HIS A 934 -15.69 20.11 -56.17
CA HIS A 934 -15.74 21.53 -56.47
C HIS A 934 -16.70 22.20 -55.49
N ILE A 935 -16.26 23.33 -54.92
CA ILE A 935 -16.86 23.93 -53.74
C ILE A 935 -17.04 25.42 -53.98
N SER A 936 -18.28 25.89 -54.01
CA SER A 936 -18.65 27.30 -54.19
C SER A 936 -18.68 28.03 -52.85
N LEU A 937 -17.97 29.17 -52.75
CA LEU A 937 -18.01 30.03 -51.56
C LEU A 937 -19.41 30.61 -51.36
N LEU A 938 -20.07 31.04 -52.43
CA LEU A 938 -21.46 31.54 -52.43
C LEU A 938 -22.47 30.54 -51.82
N GLN A 939 -22.20 29.24 -51.89
CA GLN A 939 -23.06 28.19 -51.32
C GLN A 939 -22.72 27.81 -49.87
N ILE A 940 -21.46 27.97 -49.45
CA ILE A 940 -21.02 27.71 -48.05
C ILE A 940 -21.31 28.91 -47.17
N ASP A 941 -20.73 30.05 -47.54
CA ASP A 941 -20.77 31.28 -46.76
C ASP A 941 -20.91 32.48 -47.71
N PRO A 942 -22.15 32.87 -48.06
CA PRO A 942 -22.37 34.03 -48.91
C PRO A 942 -21.93 35.35 -48.27
N LEU A 943 -21.87 35.44 -46.93
CA LEU A 943 -21.42 36.65 -46.24
C LEU A 943 -19.90 36.81 -46.36
N ALA A 944 -19.14 35.71 -46.28
CA ALA A 944 -17.71 35.71 -46.56
C ALA A 944 -17.40 36.16 -48.00
N LEU A 945 -18.25 35.84 -48.99
CA LEU A 945 -18.08 36.36 -50.35
C LEU A 945 -18.28 37.89 -50.42
N ILE A 946 -19.32 38.43 -49.77
CA ILE A 946 -19.53 39.89 -49.71
C ILE A 946 -18.36 40.57 -48.99
N GLN A 947 -17.91 40.01 -47.87
CA GLN A 947 -16.77 40.51 -47.11
C GLN A 947 -15.51 40.58 -47.99
N LEU A 948 -15.23 39.54 -48.78
CA LEU A 948 -14.10 39.52 -49.71
C LEU A 948 -14.16 40.66 -50.73
N ARG A 949 -15.36 41.00 -51.24
CA ARG A 949 -15.53 42.12 -52.19
C ARG A 949 -15.33 43.48 -51.52
N THR A 950 -15.77 43.67 -50.26
CA THR A 950 -15.73 44.98 -49.60
C THR A 950 -14.43 45.29 -48.86
N THR A 951 -13.79 44.30 -48.24
CA THR A 951 -12.58 44.47 -47.41
C THR A 951 -11.33 43.81 -48.01
N GLY A 952 -11.47 43.10 -49.12
CA GLY A 952 -10.39 42.30 -49.70
C GLY A 952 -10.03 41.05 -48.90
N ARG A 953 -10.71 40.70 -47.80
CA ARG A 953 -10.35 39.53 -46.98
C ARG A 953 -11.57 38.83 -46.39
N CYS A 954 -11.58 37.50 -46.42
CA CYS A 954 -12.58 36.68 -45.74
C CYS A 954 -12.02 35.35 -45.21
N THR A 955 -12.80 34.67 -44.37
CA THR A 955 -12.51 33.31 -43.89
C THR A 955 -13.69 32.40 -44.25
N ALA A 956 -13.39 31.23 -44.80
CA ALA A 956 -14.36 30.22 -45.22
C ALA A 956 -14.08 28.89 -44.51
N ARG A 957 -15.12 28.23 -44.01
CA ARG A 957 -15.01 26.95 -43.27
C ARG A 957 -15.60 25.80 -44.09
N LEU A 958 -14.83 24.74 -44.29
CA LEU A 958 -15.25 23.51 -44.95
C LEU A 958 -15.65 22.45 -43.89
N PRO A 959 -16.95 22.21 -43.64
CA PRO A 959 -17.41 21.24 -42.65
C PRO A 959 -17.37 19.79 -43.18
N GLU A 960 -17.37 18.80 -42.28
CA GLU A 960 -17.39 17.37 -42.64
C GLU A 960 -18.62 16.98 -43.48
N SER A 961 -19.79 17.55 -43.12
CA SER A 961 -21.09 17.30 -43.77
C SER A 961 -21.10 17.60 -45.27
N LEU A 962 -20.26 18.54 -45.72
CA LEU A 962 -20.08 18.88 -47.13
C LEU A 962 -19.58 17.67 -47.95
N PHE A 963 -18.75 16.83 -47.35
CA PHE A 963 -18.14 15.66 -48.00
C PHE A 963 -18.98 14.39 -47.75
N ASP A 964 -19.75 14.36 -46.66
CA ASP A 964 -20.73 13.30 -46.38
C ASP A 964 -21.94 13.31 -47.32
N MET A 965 -22.32 14.48 -47.85
CA MET A 965 -23.37 14.59 -48.87
C MET A 965 -23.01 13.84 -50.17
N ASP A 966 -21.73 13.81 -50.55
CA ASP A 966 -21.28 13.11 -51.76
C ASP A 966 -21.01 11.63 -51.47
N ASN A 967 -20.24 11.35 -50.41
CA ASN A 967 -19.71 10.02 -50.11
C ASN A 967 -19.85 9.70 -48.61
N PRO A 968 -21.06 9.36 -48.14
CA PRO A 968 -21.29 9.05 -46.73
C PRO A 968 -20.60 7.73 -46.37
N GLY A 969 -19.89 7.71 -45.24
CA GLY A 969 -19.15 6.56 -44.75
C GLY A 969 -17.66 6.52 -45.14
N HIS A 970 -17.14 7.51 -45.86
CA HIS A 970 -15.70 7.68 -46.02
C HIS A 970 -15.08 8.38 -44.79
N TYR A 971 -13.90 7.94 -44.35
CA TYR A 971 -13.10 8.59 -43.31
C TYR A 971 -11.67 8.84 -43.82
N PHE A 972 -10.79 9.38 -42.95
CA PHE A 972 -9.39 9.66 -43.27
C PHE A 972 -9.21 10.55 -44.53
N ARG A 973 -10.03 11.59 -44.64
CA ARG A 973 -10.11 12.47 -45.81
C ARG A 973 -8.95 13.48 -45.79
N ARG A 974 -8.01 13.37 -46.74
CA ARG A 974 -6.80 14.19 -46.82
C ARG A 974 -6.64 14.88 -48.18
N ILE A 975 -6.33 16.18 -48.18
CA ILE A 975 -6.13 16.97 -49.41
C ILE A 975 -4.88 16.44 -50.14
N LYS A 976 -4.97 16.28 -51.45
CA LYS A 976 -3.84 15.98 -52.34
C LYS A 976 -3.34 17.25 -53.05
N THR A 977 -4.28 18.13 -53.42
CA THR A 977 -4.01 19.49 -53.92
C THR A 977 -5.31 20.29 -53.88
N MET A 978 -5.20 21.61 -53.72
CA MET A 978 -6.31 22.54 -53.81
C MET A 978 -5.97 23.65 -54.80
N ALA A 979 -6.92 24.00 -55.66
CA ALA A 979 -6.80 25.10 -56.62
C ALA A 979 -8.03 26.02 -56.51
N VAL A 980 -7.89 27.27 -56.98
CA VAL A 980 -8.92 28.31 -56.88
C VAL A 980 -9.30 28.82 -58.27
N SER A 981 -10.60 28.98 -58.49
CA SER A 981 -11.13 29.80 -59.59
C SER A 981 -11.89 31.01 -59.05
N ILE A 982 -11.59 32.20 -59.55
CA ILE A 982 -12.30 33.45 -59.23
C ILE A 982 -12.89 34.01 -60.53
N PRO A 983 -14.12 33.62 -60.91
CA PRO A 983 -14.81 34.20 -62.06
C PRO A 983 -15.17 35.67 -61.83
N CYS A 984 -14.36 36.57 -62.38
CA CYS A 984 -14.52 38.02 -62.36
C CYS A 984 -14.30 38.66 -63.75
N VAL A 985 -14.54 39.97 -63.88
CA VAL A 985 -14.29 40.73 -65.11
C VAL A 985 -12.97 41.50 -64.97
N ILE A 986 -12.01 41.21 -65.86
CA ILE A 986 -10.66 41.79 -65.85
C ILE A 986 -10.30 42.42 -67.19
N GLY A 987 -9.38 43.39 -67.14
CA GLY A 987 -8.76 43.95 -68.34
C GLY A 987 -7.73 43.00 -68.97
N PRO A 988 -7.39 43.17 -70.27
CA PRO A 988 -6.31 42.42 -70.90
C PRO A 988 -4.99 42.56 -70.12
N TYR A 989 -4.33 41.44 -69.87
CA TYR A 989 -3.07 41.35 -69.09
C TYR A 989 -3.15 41.75 -67.61
N ALA A 990 -4.34 41.97 -67.04
CA ALA A 990 -4.49 42.13 -65.59
C ALA A 990 -4.46 40.75 -64.89
N SER A 991 -3.77 40.65 -63.76
CA SER A 991 -3.70 39.43 -62.94
C SER A 991 -4.78 39.39 -61.86
N VAL A 992 -5.23 38.18 -61.52
CA VAL A 992 -6.15 37.95 -60.40
C VAL A 992 -5.36 37.34 -59.25
N ASN A 993 -4.69 38.22 -58.50
CA ASN A 993 -3.91 37.82 -57.35
C ASN A 993 -4.81 37.62 -56.13
N CYS A 994 -4.77 36.42 -55.56
CA CYS A 994 -5.44 36.08 -54.32
C CYS A 994 -4.57 35.10 -53.52
N THR A 995 -4.33 35.41 -52.26
CA THR A 995 -3.65 34.51 -51.32
C THR A 995 -4.71 33.65 -50.62
N LEU A 996 -4.65 32.33 -50.81
CA LEU A 996 -5.43 31.36 -50.06
C LEU A 996 -4.53 30.70 -49.01
N THR A 997 -4.86 30.86 -47.73
CA THR A 997 -4.10 30.34 -46.58
C THR A 997 -4.92 29.31 -45.81
N LEU A 998 -4.30 28.19 -45.43
CA LEU A 998 -4.92 27.19 -44.55
C LEU A 998 -4.66 27.59 -43.09
N LEU A 999 -5.72 27.96 -42.36
CA LEU A 999 -5.63 28.35 -40.95
C LEU A 999 -5.68 27.14 -40.01
N LYS A 1000 -6.58 26.18 -40.30
CA LYS A 1000 -6.78 24.95 -39.53
C LYS A 1000 -7.16 23.81 -40.46
N SER A 1001 -6.71 22.60 -40.18
CA SER A 1001 -7.26 21.38 -40.80
C SER A 1001 -7.54 20.29 -39.78
N SER A 1002 -8.43 19.36 -40.12
CA SER A 1002 -8.84 18.23 -39.27
C SER A 1002 -9.08 16.97 -40.09
N ILE A 1003 -8.63 15.82 -39.57
CA ILE A 1003 -8.77 14.50 -40.20
C ILE A 1003 -9.49 13.57 -39.21
N ARG A 1004 -10.61 12.95 -39.62
CA ARG A 1004 -11.19 11.81 -38.88
C ARG A 1004 -10.28 10.58 -39.07
N LYS A 1005 -9.50 10.23 -38.03
CA LYS A 1005 -8.54 9.11 -37.98
C LYS A 1005 -9.22 7.74 -38.01
N THR A 1006 -10.38 7.59 -37.36
CA THR A 1006 -11.02 6.29 -37.12
C THR A 1006 -12.43 6.19 -37.73
N PRO A 1007 -12.87 4.99 -38.15
CA PRO A 1007 -14.22 4.78 -38.68
C PRO A 1007 -15.28 4.56 -37.58
N VAL A 1008 -14.89 4.61 -36.31
CA VAL A 1008 -15.76 4.30 -35.16
C VAL A 1008 -16.74 5.44 -34.91
N VAL A 1009 -18.02 5.09 -34.76
CA VAL A 1009 -19.10 6.00 -34.34
C VAL A 1009 -19.30 5.80 -32.84
N GLY A 1010 -19.17 6.87 -32.05
CA GLY A 1010 -19.51 6.87 -30.62
C GLY A 1010 -21.00 7.20 -30.42
N ASP A 1011 -21.36 7.72 -29.26
CA ASP A 1011 -22.76 8.08 -28.93
C ASP A 1011 -23.38 9.06 -29.93
N GLN A 1012 -22.57 9.93 -30.53
CA GLN A 1012 -22.97 10.83 -31.61
C GLN A 1012 -22.00 10.76 -32.79
N TYR A 1013 -22.51 10.98 -34.01
CA TYR A 1013 -21.71 11.05 -35.23
C TYR A 1013 -20.85 12.31 -35.29
N ALA A 1014 -21.46 13.45 -34.91
CA ALA A 1014 -20.79 14.73 -34.82
C ALA A 1014 -19.63 14.69 -33.83
N ARG A 1015 -18.69 15.63 -34.00
CA ARG A 1015 -17.60 15.85 -33.05
C ARG A 1015 -18.17 16.52 -31.80
N THR A 1016 -17.94 15.89 -30.65
CA THR A 1016 -18.50 16.34 -29.36
C THR A 1016 -17.67 17.45 -28.71
N ASP A 1017 -16.34 17.38 -28.84
CA ASP A 1017 -15.40 18.31 -28.20
C ASP A 1017 -14.08 18.45 -28.99
N THR A 1018 -13.18 19.35 -28.58
CA THR A 1018 -11.84 19.50 -29.18
C THR A 1018 -10.95 18.29 -28.96
N GLU A 1019 -11.05 17.60 -27.82
CA GLU A 1019 -10.25 16.42 -27.45
C GLU A 1019 -10.85 15.07 -27.95
N ASP A 1020 -11.64 15.09 -29.04
CA ASP A 1020 -12.21 13.87 -29.63
C ASP A 1020 -11.14 13.05 -30.36
N ASP A 1021 -10.67 11.96 -29.74
CA ASP A 1021 -9.65 11.02 -30.27
C ASP A 1021 -9.92 10.51 -31.69
N ARG A 1022 -11.18 10.51 -32.15
CA ARG A 1022 -11.54 10.14 -33.53
C ARG A 1022 -10.97 11.13 -34.55
N PHE A 1023 -10.61 12.34 -34.14
CA PHE A 1023 -10.08 13.42 -34.98
C PHE A 1023 -8.62 13.74 -34.68
N SER A 1024 -7.92 14.24 -35.69
CA SER A 1024 -6.58 14.82 -35.58
C SER A 1024 -6.65 16.22 -36.14
N ASP A 1025 -6.55 17.23 -35.27
CA ASP A 1025 -6.44 18.62 -35.71
C ASP A 1025 -4.98 18.97 -35.97
N ASN A 1026 -4.74 19.72 -37.05
CA ASN A 1026 -3.47 20.36 -37.32
C ASN A 1026 -3.67 21.88 -37.41
N PHE A 1027 -3.01 22.59 -36.51
CA PHE A 1027 -2.98 24.06 -36.41
C PHE A 1027 -1.60 24.62 -36.84
N GLY A 1028 -0.67 23.76 -37.25
CA GLY A 1028 0.74 24.08 -37.47
C GLY A 1028 1.10 24.35 -38.94
N SER A 1029 1.80 25.47 -39.16
CA SER A 1029 2.19 26.05 -40.45
C SER A 1029 1.03 26.60 -41.29
N LEU A 1030 0.96 27.93 -41.36
CA LEU A 1030 0.11 28.68 -42.29
C LEU A 1030 0.64 28.50 -43.72
N GLN A 1031 0.34 27.35 -44.32
CA GLN A 1031 0.60 27.15 -45.75
C GLN A 1031 -0.32 28.08 -46.54
N SER A 1032 0.20 28.62 -47.64
CA SER A 1032 -0.58 29.44 -48.55
C SER A 1032 -0.21 29.18 -50.01
N ILE A 1033 -1.18 29.43 -50.88
CA ILE A 1033 -0.99 29.53 -52.33
C ILE A 1033 -1.39 30.93 -52.78
N VAL A 1034 -0.75 31.43 -53.83
CA VAL A 1034 -1.06 32.73 -54.43
C VAL A 1034 -1.45 32.50 -55.87
N THR A 1035 -2.69 32.86 -56.25
CA THR A 1035 -3.13 32.81 -57.64
C THR A 1035 -2.49 33.95 -58.45
N SER A 1036 -2.36 33.74 -59.75
CA SER A 1036 -2.02 34.78 -60.72
C SER A 1036 -3.07 34.88 -61.83
N SER A 1037 -3.62 33.75 -62.27
CA SER A 1037 -4.74 33.70 -63.22
C SER A 1037 -6.09 33.51 -62.54
N ALA A 1038 -6.11 32.86 -61.37
CA ALA A 1038 -7.33 32.42 -60.68
C ALA A 1038 -8.30 31.65 -61.61
N GLN A 1039 -7.76 30.79 -62.48
CA GLN A 1039 -8.53 29.84 -63.29
C GLN A 1039 -8.00 28.43 -63.04
N ASN A 1040 -8.65 27.70 -62.12
CA ASN A 1040 -8.18 26.41 -61.59
C ASN A 1040 -6.70 26.47 -61.16
N ASP A 1041 -6.34 27.58 -60.51
CA ASP A 1041 -4.97 27.98 -60.19
C ASP A 1041 -4.59 27.45 -58.80
N SER A 1042 -3.53 26.63 -58.74
CA SER A 1042 -3.04 26.02 -57.49
C SER A 1042 -1.88 26.81 -56.85
N GLY A 1043 -1.51 27.96 -57.41
CA GLY A 1043 -0.31 28.71 -57.02
C GLY A 1043 1.02 28.03 -57.39
N LEU A 1044 0.99 27.07 -58.33
CA LEU A 1044 2.15 26.42 -58.92
C LEU A 1044 2.13 26.61 -60.45
N PHE A 1045 3.30 26.83 -61.06
CA PHE A 1045 3.43 26.94 -62.52
C PHE A 1045 3.04 25.64 -63.25
N GLU A 1046 3.36 24.48 -62.66
CA GLU A 1046 2.96 23.16 -63.15
C GLU A 1046 2.57 22.27 -61.97
N THR A 1047 1.42 21.59 -62.07
CA THR A 1047 0.87 20.73 -61.01
C THR A 1047 1.29 19.27 -61.15
N ASN A 1048 2.59 19.00 -60.98
CA ASN A 1048 3.11 17.64 -61.07
C ASN A 1048 2.82 16.83 -59.79
N LEU A 1049 1.88 15.88 -59.86
CA LEU A 1049 1.56 14.96 -58.76
C LEU A 1049 2.75 14.08 -58.32
N ARG A 1050 3.80 13.96 -59.14
CA ARG A 1050 5.04 13.21 -58.89
C ARG A 1050 6.24 14.10 -58.52
N ASP A 1051 6.05 15.37 -58.13
CA ASP A 1051 7.14 16.16 -57.51
C ASP A 1051 7.73 15.41 -56.30
N GLU A 1052 9.02 15.58 -56.05
CA GLU A 1052 9.69 15.04 -54.86
C GLU A 1052 9.27 15.78 -53.58
N ARG A 1053 8.73 17.00 -53.72
CA ARG A 1053 8.19 17.82 -52.65
C ARG A 1053 6.70 17.60 -52.46
N TYR A 1054 6.20 17.94 -51.27
CA TYR A 1054 4.76 18.02 -51.04
C TYR A 1054 4.15 19.18 -51.82
N LEU A 1055 2.98 18.93 -52.41
CA LEU A 1055 2.15 19.98 -52.99
C LEU A 1055 1.53 20.83 -51.86
N PRO A 1056 1.12 22.08 -52.14
CA PRO A 1056 0.42 22.90 -51.15
C PRO A 1056 -0.81 22.17 -50.59
N PHE A 1057 -0.91 22.16 -49.25
CA PHE A 1057 -1.93 21.49 -48.46
C PHE A 1057 -1.94 19.95 -48.57
N GLU A 1058 -0.95 19.32 -49.21
CA GLU A 1058 -0.89 17.86 -49.34
C GLU A 1058 -0.87 17.17 -47.96
N ASN A 1059 -1.65 16.09 -47.85
CA ASN A 1059 -1.95 15.32 -46.64
C ASN A 1059 -2.68 16.09 -45.51
N SER A 1060 -3.01 17.37 -45.69
CA SER A 1060 -3.79 18.15 -44.71
C SER A 1060 -5.25 17.70 -44.67
N GLY A 1061 -5.93 17.95 -43.54
CA GLY A 1061 -7.33 17.59 -43.38
C GLY A 1061 -8.27 18.34 -44.32
N VAL A 1062 -9.20 17.59 -44.93
CA VAL A 1062 -10.24 18.13 -45.84
C VAL A 1062 -11.29 18.96 -45.08
N ILE A 1063 -11.48 18.68 -43.79
CA ILE A 1063 -12.24 19.55 -42.88
C ILE A 1063 -11.31 20.69 -42.50
N SER A 1064 -11.55 21.90 -43.02
CA SER A 1064 -10.57 22.99 -42.91
C SER A 1064 -11.19 24.36 -42.71
N GLU A 1065 -10.37 25.28 -42.20
CA GLU A 1065 -10.65 26.69 -42.15
C GLU A 1065 -9.63 27.42 -43.04
N LEU A 1066 -10.15 28.14 -44.03
CA LEU A 1066 -9.42 28.73 -45.13
C LEU A 1066 -9.58 30.24 -45.09
N GLN A 1067 -8.53 30.98 -45.37
CA GLN A 1067 -8.56 32.43 -45.47
C GLN A 1067 -8.19 32.88 -46.87
N LEU A 1068 -9.00 33.77 -47.44
CA LEU A 1068 -8.73 34.42 -48.70
C LEU A 1068 -8.38 35.88 -48.46
N GLN A 1069 -7.36 36.35 -49.15
CA GLN A 1069 -6.92 37.73 -49.12
C GLN A 1069 -6.54 38.21 -50.53
N LEU A 1070 -7.19 39.27 -50.97
CA LEU A 1070 -6.84 40.05 -52.15
C LEU A 1070 -5.83 41.15 -51.75
N PRO A 1071 -5.02 41.69 -52.70
CA PRO A 1071 -3.93 42.63 -52.38
C PRO A 1071 -4.35 43.98 -51.77
N ALA A 1072 -5.56 44.46 -52.05
CA ALA A 1072 -6.05 45.77 -51.65
C ALA A 1072 -7.30 45.65 -50.77
N ASP A 1073 -7.51 46.60 -49.86
CA ASP A 1073 -8.75 46.74 -49.09
C ASP A 1073 -9.58 47.92 -49.65
N PRO A 1074 -10.65 47.64 -50.42
CA PRO A 1074 -11.48 48.70 -51.02
C PRO A 1074 -12.13 49.63 -49.98
N SER A 1075 -12.43 49.13 -48.77
CA SER A 1075 -13.01 49.96 -47.69
C SER A 1075 -12.05 51.05 -47.22
N LYS A 1076 -10.73 50.85 -47.38
CA LYS A 1076 -9.68 51.83 -47.08
C LYS A 1076 -9.28 52.69 -48.27
N HIS A 1077 -9.92 52.50 -49.43
CA HIS A 1077 -9.59 53.16 -50.69
C HIS A 1077 -8.19 52.79 -51.23
N ASP A 1078 -7.71 51.58 -50.93
CA ASP A 1078 -6.47 51.05 -51.50
C ASP A 1078 -6.62 50.84 -53.03
N PRO A 1079 -5.54 50.97 -53.82
CA PRO A 1079 -5.60 50.82 -55.28
C PRO A 1079 -5.83 49.36 -55.71
N THR A 1080 -6.99 49.09 -56.32
CA THR A 1080 -7.33 47.78 -56.90
C THR A 1080 -6.84 47.63 -58.34
N GLN A 1081 -6.37 46.43 -58.72
CA GLN A 1081 -5.96 46.13 -60.12
C GLN A 1081 -7.15 45.85 -61.05
N PHE A 1082 -8.26 45.40 -60.49
CA PHE A 1082 -9.54 45.17 -61.18
C PHE A 1082 -10.67 45.40 -60.17
N ASP A 1083 -11.91 45.56 -60.66
CA ASP A 1083 -13.07 45.81 -59.81
C ASP A 1083 -13.52 44.51 -59.09
N TYR A 1084 -13.40 44.48 -57.77
CA TYR A 1084 -13.75 43.33 -56.93
C TYR A 1084 -15.26 43.08 -56.88
N ASP A 1085 -16.13 44.05 -57.19
CA ASP A 1085 -17.57 43.81 -57.25
C ASP A 1085 -17.95 42.84 -58.38
N THR A 1086 -17.10 42.72 -59.40
CA THR A 1086 -17.28 41.80 -60.53
C THR A 1086 -17.03 40.33 -60.18
N ILE A 1087 -16.51 40.02 -58.99
CA ILE A 1087 -16.24 38.64 -58.54
C ILE A 1087 -17.57 37.92 -58.29
N SER A 1088 -18.01 37.11 -59.25
CA SER A 1088 -19.31 36.42 -59.18
C SER A 1088 -19.39 35.38 -58.06
N ASP A 1089 -18.35 34.54 -57.92
CA ASP A 1089 -18.17 33.52 -56.89
C ASP A 1089 -16.67 33.24 -56.68
N VAL A 1090 -16.31 32.41 -55.71
CA VAL A 1090 -14.99 31.78 -55.57
C VAL A 1090 -15.16 30.27 -55.46
N ILE A 1091 -14.48 29.52 -56.33
CA ILE A 1091 -14.60 28.06 -56.41
C ILE A 1091 -13.29 27.42 -55.95
N PHE A 1092 -13.35 26.58 -54.91
CA PHE A 1092 -12.26 25.70 -54.51
C PHE A 1092 -12.38 24.37 -55.24
N HIS A 1093 -11.31 23.97 -55.94
CA HIS A 1093 -11.17 22.66 -56.56
C HIS A 1093 -10.28 21.80 -55.65
N VAL A 1094 -10.91 21.00 -54.80
CA VAL A 1094 -10.21 20.15 -53.82
C VAL A 1094 -10.10 18.73 -54.37
N ARG A 1095 -8.87 18.29 -54.65
CA ARG A 1095 -8.56 16.87 -54.87
C ARG A 1095 -8.13 16.27 -53.54
N TYR A 1096 -8.69 15.13 -53.15
CA TYR A 1096 -8.44 14.51 -51.86
C TYR A 1096 -8.43 12.99 -51.94
N THR A 1097 -7.79 12.33 -50.97
CA THR A 1097 -7.87 10.88 -50.76
C THR A 1097 -8.78 10.53 -49.58
N ALA A 1098 -9.36 9.32 -49.57
CA ALA A 1098 -10.20 8.83 -48.48
C ALA A 1098 -10.16 7.29 -48.34
N ARG A 1099 -10.69 6.77 -47.22
CA ARG A 1099 -10.82 5.34 -46.90
C ARG A 1099 -12.28 4.98 -46.58
N GLU A 1100 -12.73 3.75 -46.89
CA GLU A 1100 -14.08 3.26 -46.56
C GLU A 1100 -14.21 2.89 -45.07
N GLY A 1101 -15.15 3.52 -44.36
CA GLY A 1101 -15.44 3.27 -42.94
C GLY A 1101 -16.66 2.36 -42.70
N GLY A 1102 -17.26 1.81 -43.75
CA GLY A 1102 -18.33 0.82 -43.69
C GLY A 1102 -19.73 1.37 -43.36
N ALA A 1103 -20.69 0.44 -43.27
CA ALA A 1103 -22.12 0.75 -43.22
C ALA A 1103 -22.56 1.54 -41.97
N LEU A 1104 -21.90 1.34 -40.82
CA LEU A 1104 -22.24 2.05 -39.58
C LEU A 1104 -21.90 3.55 -39.69
N LEU A 1105 -20.69 3.88 -40.15
CA LEU A 1105 -20.27 5.27 -40.38
C LEU A 1105 -21.15 5.94 -41.45
N ARG A 1106 -21.48 5.20 -42.53
CA ARG A 1106 -22.41 5.67 -43.58
C ARG A 1106 -23.79 6.02 -43.03
N LYS A 1107 -24.36 5.19 -42.16
CA LYS A 1107 -25.65 5.44 -41.51
C LYS A 1107 -25.60 6.65 -40.57
N GLY A 1108 -24.55 6.78 -39.77
CA GLY A 1108 -24.34 7.93 -38.88
C GLY A 1108 -24.25 9.26 -39.65
N ALA A 1109 -23.42 9.30 -40.69
CA ALA A 1109 -23.25 10.48 -41.54
C ALA A 1109 -24.57 10.91 -42.21
N GLN A 1110 -25.32 9.96 -42.79
CA GLN A 1110 -26.62 10.25 -43.40
C GLN A 1110 -27.69 10.70 -42.40
N GLY A 1111 -27.63 10.24 -41.14
CA GLY A 1111 -28.49 10.74 -40.07
C GLY A 1111 -28.19 12.21 -39.80
N HIS A 1112 -26.92 12.53 -39.56
CA HIS A 1112 -26.49 13.88 -39.22
C HIS A 1112 -26.75 14.91 -40.34
N VAL A 1113 -26.51 14.56 -41.61
CA VAL A 1113 -26.85 15.44 -42.74
C VAL A 1113 -28.36 15.76 -42.79
N LYS A 1114 -29.23 14.79 -42.50
CA LYS A 1114 -30.69 15.01 -42.45
C LYS A 1114 -31.12 15.90 -41.28
N GLU A 1115 -30.42 15.83 -40.15
CA GLU A 1115 -30.65 16.71 -39.00
C GLU A 1115 -30.28 18.16 -39.34
N LEU A 1116 -29.13 18.38 -39.98
CA LEU A 1116 -28.66 19.71 -40.41
C LEU A 1116 -29.57 20.37 -41.46
N ILE A 1117 -30.17 19.59 -42.36
CA ILE A 1117 -31.14 20.11 -43.35
C ILE A 1117 -32.40 20.64 -42.63
N LYS A 1118 -32.93 19.87 -41.66
CA LYS A 1118 -34.10 20.27 -40.85
C LYS A 1118 -33.84 21.51 -39.99
N SER A 1119 -32.60 21.72 -39.53
CA SER A 1119 -32.25 22.87 -38.68
C SER A 1119 -31.85 24.14 -39.44
N ALA A 1120 -31.97 24.17 -40.79
CA ALA A 1120 -31.44 25.24 -41.66
C ALA A 1120 -29.91 25.43 -41.60
N GLN A 1121 -29.15 24.42 -41.18
CA GLN A 1121 -27.69 24.52 -40.93
C GLN A 1121 -26.83 23.74 -41.92
N SER A 1122 -27.43 23.06 -42.90
CA SER A 1122 -26.67 22.41 -43.98
C SER A 1122 -26.11 23.43 -44.99
N VAL A 1123 -24.98 23.12 -45.61
CA VAL A 1123 -24.39 23.93 -46.69
C VAL A 1123 -25.40 24.07 -47.84
N GLY A 1124 -25.70 25.31 -48.21
CA GLY A 1124 -26.74 25.66 -49.19
C GLY A 1124 -28.15 25.93 -48.64
N SER A 1125 -28.38 25.82 -47.32
CA SER A 1125 -29.62 26.27 -46.64
C SER A 1125 -29.78 27.80 -46.61
N VAL A 1126 -28.78 28.55 -47.08
CA VAL A 1126 -28.80 30.00 -47.27
C VAL A 1126 -28.47 30.32 -48.73
N ARG A 1127 -29.29 31.14 -49.39
CA ARG A 1127 -29.08 31.59 -50.77
C ARG A 1127 -29.01 33.11 -50.83
N LEU A 1128 -27.93 33.64 -51.39
CA LEU A 1128 -27.69 35.08 -51.56
C LEU A 1128 -27.98 35.54 -52.99
N PHE A 1129 -29.02 36.35 -53.16
CA PHE A 1129 -29.39 36.97 -54.41
C PHE A 1129 -28.73 38.34 -54.56
N SER A 1130 -28.02 38.58 -55.66
CA SER A 1130 -27.61 39.95 -56.03
C SER A 1130 -28.67 40.58 -56.93
N VAL A 1131 -29.40 41.57 -56.43
CA VAL A 1131 -30.57 42.13 -57.15
C VAL A 1131 -30.16 42.77 -58.47
N ARG A 1132 -29.06 43.53 -58.48
CA ARG A 1132 -28.55 44.20 -59.69
C ARG A 1132 -28.14 43.24 -60.81
N HIS A 1133 -27.63 42.05 -60.47
CA HIS A 1133 -27.07 41.10 -61.43
C HIS A 1133 -28.04 39.96 -61.80
N GLU A 1134 -28.80 39.44 -60.83
CA GLU A 1134 -29.77 38.35 -61.06
C GLU A 1134 -31.16 38.87 -61.47
N PHE A 1135 -31.51 40.11 -61.07
CA PHE A 1135 -32.80 40.75 -61.38
C PHE A 1135 -32.60 42.16 -62.00
N PRO A 1136 -31.83 42.29 -63.10
CA PRO A 1136 -31.43 43.59 -63.65
C PRO A 1136 -32.62 44.42 -64.15
N THR A 1137 -33.70 43.77 -64.61
CA THR A 1137 -34.93 44.45 -65.08
C THR A 1137 -35.66 45.12 -63.93
N GLU A 1138 -35.83 44.39 -62.83
CA GLU A 1138 -36.46 44.81 -61.59
C GLU A 1138 -35.64 45.89 -60.89
N TRP A 1139 -34.31 45.77 -60.90
CA TRP A 1139 -33.38 46.79 -60.41
C TRP A 1139 -33.45 48.09 -61.21
N ALA A 1140 -33.44 48.00 -62.55
CA ALA A 1140 -33.59 49.17 -63.42
C ALA A 1140 -34.98 49.83 -63.25
N ALA A 1141 -36.03 49.03 -63.04
CA ALA A 1141 -37.36 49.55 -62.74
C ALA A 1141 -37.42 50.30 -61.40
N PHE A 1142 -36.71 49.82 -60.37
CA PHE A 1142 -36.60 50.47 -59.06
C PHE A 1142 -35.88 51.84 -59.13
N GLN A 1143 -34.70 51.89 -59.76
CA GLN A 1143 -33.88 53.10 -59.89
C GLN A 1143 -34.61 54.24 -60.65
N ASN A 1144 -35.42 53.88 -61.65
CA ASN A 1144 -36.11 54.84 -62.52
C ASN A 1144 -37.47 55.34 -62.00
N GLN A 1145 -37.88 54.98 -60.77
CA GLN A 1145 -39.18 55.42 -60.22
C GLN A 1145 -39.23 56.95 -60.03
N PRO A 1146 -40.33 57.62 -60.42
CA PRO A 1146 -40.52 59.05 -60.21
C PRO A 1146 -40.75 59.36 -58.71
N MET A 1147 -40.29 60.52 -58.27
CA MET A 1147 -40.46 60.95 -56.87
C MET A 1147 -41.92 61.38 -56.63
N ILE A 1148 -42.67 60.59 -55.87
CA ILE A 1148 -44.04 60.91 -55.45
C ILE A 1148 -44.01 61.31 -53.97
N ARG A 1149 -44.61 62.47 -53.64
CA ARG A 1149 -44.59 63.02 -52.28
C ARG A 1149 -45.32 62.09 -51.31
N ASN A 1150 -44.69 61.74 -50.19
CA ASN A 1150 -45.17 60.81 -49.16
C ASN A 1150 -45.30 59.33 -49.59
N GLN A 1151 -44.64 58.90 -50.68
CA GLN A 1151 -44.55 57.49 -51.07
C GLN A 1151 -43.11 56.97 -51.15
N ARG A 1152 -42.95 55.69 -50.83
CA ARG A 1152 -41.68 54.94 -50.84
C ARG A 1152 -41.44 54.21 -52.15
N TYR A 1153 -40.17 53.98 -52.47
CA TYR A 1153 -39.75 53.28 -53.67
C TYR A 1153 -39.94 51.77 -53.51
N ALA A 1154 -40.60 51.12 -54.48
CA ALA A 1154 -41.02 49.74 -54.39
C ALA A 1154 -40.13 48.81 -55.23
N LEU A 1155 -39.56 47.78 -54.63
CA LEU A 1155 -38.82 46.72 -55.31
C LEU A 1155 -39.62 45.41 -55.23
N ALA A 1156 -39.95 44.83 -56.38
CA ALA A 1156 -40.64 43.54 -56.47
C ALA A 1156 -39.76 42.51 -57.17
N LEU A 1157 -39.51 41.37 -56.54
CA LEU A 1157 -38.63 40.29 -57.02
C LEU A 1157 -39.40 38.98 -57.09
N LYS A 1158 -39.14 38.15 -58.11
CA LYS A 1158 -39.82 36.85 -58.28
C LYS A 1158 -38.85 35.68 -58.06
N LEU A 1159 -38.85 35.13 -56.86
CA LEU A 1159 -38.04 33.97 -56.48
C LEU A 1159 -38.69 32.67 -56.96
N ARG A 1160 -37.88 31.75 -57.49
CA ARG A 1160 -38.30 30.49 -58.12
C ARG A 1160 -37.45 29.34 -57.60
N GLU A 1161 -37.97 28.11 -57.69
CA GLU A 1161 -37.23 26.90 -57.27
C GLU A 1161 -35.91 26.71 -58.03
N GLU A 1162 -35.85 27.13 -59.30
CA GLU A 1162 -34.64 27.07 -60.14
C GLU A 1162 -33.48 27.95 -59.65
N HIS A 1163 -33.71 28.88 -58.70
CA HIS A 1163 -32.65 29.71 -58.13
C HIS A 1163 -31.96 29.09 -56.88
N TYR A 1164 -32.41 27.91 -56.43
CA TYR A 1164 -31.90 27.20 -55.24
C TYR A 1164 -31.11 25.92 -55.62
N PRO A 1165 -30.24 25.39 -54.73
CA PRO A 1165 -29.47 24.18 -55.01
C PRO A 1165 -30.35 22.96 -55.35
N SER A 1166 -29.91 22.08 -56.25
CA SER A 1166 -30.72 20.93 -56.72
C SER A 1166 -31.24 20.03 -55.61
N TRP A 1167 -30.47 19.81 -54.55
CA TRP A 1167 -30.88 19.00 -53.39
C TRP A 1167 -32.01 19.63 -52.55
N SER A 1168 -32.27 20.95 -52.71
CA SER A 1168 -33.37 21.66 -52.04
C SER A 1168 -34.74 21.45 -52.69
N GLN A 1169 -34.79 20.93 -53.92
CA GLN A 1169 -36.04 20.74 -54.65
C GLN A 1169 -36.99 19.81 -53.86
N GLY A 1170 -38.22 20.26 -53.64
CA GLY A 1170 -39.20 19.59 -52.76
C GLY A 1170 -38.99 19.79 -51.24
N ARG A 1171 -38.00 20.59 -50.81
CA ARG A 1171 -37.71 20.91 -49.39
C ARG A 1171 -37.81 22.40 -49.05
N LEU A 1172 -38.26 23.23 -50.00
CA LEU A 1172 -38.36 24.68 -49.87
C LEU A 1172 -39.64 25.11 -49.12
N ASN A 1173 -39.79 24.64 -47.88
CA ASN A 1173 -41.06 24.73 -47.15
C ASN A 1173 -41.24 26.02 -46.35
N LYS A 1174 -40.19 26.51 -45.66
CA LYS A 1174 -40.32 27.69 -44.79
C LYS A 1174 -39.05 28.56 -44.75
N VAL A 1175 -39.24 29.88 -44.76
CA VAL A 1175 -38.16 30.85 -44.52
C VAL A 1175 -37.88 30.98 -43.02
N SER A 1176 -36.61 30.88 -42.63
CA SER A 1176 -36.15 31.09 -41.24
C SER A 1176 -35.65 32.51 -41.01
N ARG A 1177 -35.00 33.13 -42.00
CA ARG A 1177 -34.44 34.49 -41.91
C ARG A 1177 -34.29 35.12 -43.29
N ILE A 1178 -34.46 36.44 -43.37
CA ILE A 1178 -34.02 37.26 -44.51
C ILE A 1178 -33.10 38.35 -43.97
N ASP A 1179 -31.88 38.40 -44.50
CA ASP A 1179 -30.90 39.45 -44.24
C ASP A 1179 -30.71 40.27 -45.52
N LEU A 1180 -30.66 41.60 -45.39
CA LEU A 1180 -30.41 42.54 -46.47
C LEU A 1180 -29.07 43.22 -46.27
N LEU A 1181 -28.32 43.37 -47.36
CA LEU A 1181 -27.07 44.10 -47.42
C LEU A 1181 -27.17 45.14 -48.53
N VAL A 1182 -26.94 46.41 -48.20
CA VAL A 1182 -27.10 47.54 -49.11
C VAL A 1182 -25.84 48.39 -49.12
N ARG A 1183 -25.42 48.79 -50.33
CA ARG A 1183 -24.42 49.83 -50.52
C ARG A 1183 -25.12 51.13 -50.94
N SER A 1184 -24.92 52.20 -50.17
CA SER A 1184 -25.53 53.51 -50.40
C SER A 1184 -24.67 54.61 -49.78
N SER A 1185 -24.76 55.82 -50.35
CA SER A 1185 -24.14 57.04 -49.82
C SER A 1185 -24.96 57.75 -48.74
N GLU A 1186 -26.17 57.27 -48.45
CA GLU A 1186 -27.04 57.86 -47.42
C GLU A 1186 -26.49 57.67 -46.00
N THR A 1187 -26.98 58.48 -45.06
CA THR A 1187 -26.63 58.39 -43.63
C THR A 1187 -27.46 57.39 -42.85
N SER A 1188 -28.68 57.10 -43.31
CA SER A 1188 -29.61 56.12 -42.71
C SER A 1188 -30.56 55.57 -43.77
N LEU A 1189 -30.89 54.27 -43.68
CA LEU A 1189 -31.79 53.60 -44.62
C LEU A 1189 -32.83 52.78 -43.84
N GLU A 1190 -34.11 53.00 -44.13
CA GLU A 1190 -35.22 52.22 -43.56
C GLU A 1190 -35.93 51.38 -44.66
N ILE A 1191 -36.43 50.21 -44.25
CA ILE A 1191 -37.26 49.32 -45.07
C ILE A 1191 -38.65 49.23 -44.46
N ALA A 1192 -39.65 49.06 -45.32
CA ALA A 1192 -41.07 49.11 -45.00
C ALA A 1192 -41.87 47.98 -45.66
N ASP A 1193 -43.00 47.61 -45.05
CA ASP A 1193 -43.97 46.65 -45.61
C ASP A 1193 -44.96 47.29 -46.59
N LYS A 1194 -45.02 48.63 -46.67
CA LYS A 1194 -45.97 49.39 -47.51
C LYS A 1194 -45.36 50.65 -48.13
N ALA A 1195 -45.99 51.11 -49.20
CA ALA A 1195 -45.60 52.32 -49.95
C ALA A 1195 -45.93 53.64 -49.25
N GLU A 1196 -47.00 53.71 -48.45
CA GLU A 1196 -47.48 54.95 -47.82
C GLU A 1196 -46.83 55.16 -46.44
N ALA A 1197 -46.48 56.40 -46.09
CA ALA A 1197 -45.65 56.70 -44.91
C ALA A 1197 -46.38 56.67 -43.55
N THR A 1198 -47.71 56.53 -43.50
CA THR A 1198 -48.53 56.89 -42.34
C THR A 1198 -48.82 55.78 -41.33
N ASP A 1199 -48.74 54.48 -41.68
CA ASP A 1199 -48.84 53.38 -40.70
C ASP A 1199 -48.20 52.07 -41.23
N VAL A 1200 -46.96 51.81 -40.79
CA VAL A 1200 -46.02 50.88 -41.44
C VAL A 1200 -45.13 50.18 -40.42
N LYS A 1201 -44.94 48.86 -40.57
CA LYS A 1201 -43.86 48.17 -39.85
C LYS A 1201 -42.54 48.43 -40.54
N LYS A 1202 -41.56 48.97 -39.81
CA LYS A 1202 -40.25 49.34 -40.35
C LYS A 1202 -39.12 48.58 -39.70
N ASP A 1203 -38.10 48.26 -40.48
CA ASP A 1203 -36.79 47.80 -39.99
C ASP A 1203 -35.70 48.75 -40.51
N SER A 1204 -34.83 49.24 -39.61
CA SER A 1204 -33.72 50.14 -39.94
C SER A 1204 -32.46 49.34 -40.26
N LEU A 1205 -31.78 49.67 -41.36
CA LEU A 1205 -30.46 49.13 -41.67
C LEU A 1205 -29.37 49.94 -40.96
N ASN A 1206 -28.39 49.24 -40.39
CA ASN A 1206 -27.25 49.86 -39.70
C ASN A 1206 -25.96 49.56 -40.46
N LYS A 1207 -25.01 50.50 -40.47
CA LYS A 1207 -23.69 50.26 -41.07
C LYS A 1207 -22.90 49.23 -40.24
N ASP A 1208 -22.48 48.13 -40.87
CA ASP A 1208 -21.60 47.15 -40.27
C ASP A 1208 -20.13 47.36 -40.69
N ARG A 1209 -19.26 47.60 -39.71
CA ARG A 1209 -17.82 47.78 -39.92
C ARG A 1209 -17.11 46.50 -40.38
N ALA A 1210 -17.62 45.31 -40.02
CA ALA A 1210 -17.02 44.04 -40.43
C ALA A 1210 -17.18 43.75 -41.93
N LEU A 1211 -18.13 44.44 -42.58
CA LEU A 1211 -18.51 44.28 -43.99
C LEU A 1211 -18.22 45.55 -44.80
N GLY A 1212 -17.28 46.40 -44.37
CA GLY A 1212 -16.85 47.59 -45.12
C GLY A 1212 -17.87 48.74 -45.12
N GLU A 1213 -18.55 48.96 -43.99
CA GLU A 1213 -19.61 49.97 -43.82
C GLU A 1213 -20.88 49.77 -44.67
N LEU A 1214 -21.12 48.56 -45.19
CA LEU A 1214 -22.41 48.20 -45.78
C LEU A 1214 -23.55 48.39 -44.77
N PHE A 1215 -24.70 48.86 -45.26
CA PHE A 1215 -25.94 48.88 -44.50
C PHE A 1215 -26.51 47.47 -44.41
N VAL A 1216 -26.51 46.89 -43.22
CA VAL A 1216 -26.96 45.53 -42.93
C VAL A 1216 -28.13 45.55 -41.96
N GLY A 1217 -29.08 44.64 -42.16
CA GLY A 1217 -30.21 44.44 -41.27
C GLY A 1217 -31.07 43.27 -41.71
N ASN A 1218 -31.87 42.76 -40.79
CA ASN A 1218 -32.69 41.58 -40.98
C ASN A 1218 -34.15 41.90 -40.65
N PHE A 1219 -35.07 41.13 -41.22
CA PHE A 1219 -36.51 41.32 -40.93
C PHE A 1219 -36.81 40.90 -39.49
N LYS A 1220 -37.20 41.88 -38.67
CA LYS A 1220 -37.62 41.72 -37.27
C LYS A 1220 -39.04 42.19 -37.09
N ASN A 1221 -39.36 43.38 -37.57
CA ASN A 1221 -40.70 43.93 -37.57
C ASN A 1221 -41.46 43.55 -38.86
N LEU A 1222 -40.75 43.41 -39.97
CA LEU A 1222 -41.29 42.94 -41.25
C LEU A 1222 -41.67 41.45 -41.18
N ASN A 1223 -42.81 41.08 -41.78
CA ASN A 1223 -43.24 39.68 -41.84
C ASN A 1223 -42.37 38.91 -42.84
N LEU A 1224 -41.81 37.75 -42.43
CA LEU A 1224 -41.15 36.82 -43.35
C LEU A 1224 -42.18 36.17 -44.30
N PRO A 1225 -41.86 35.95 -45.59
CA PRO A 1225 -42.74 35.23 -46.50
C PRO A 1225 -42.84 33.75 -46.09
N GLU A 1226 -44.03 33.15 -46.26
CA GLU A 1226 -44.29 31.77 -45.83
C GLU A 1226 -43.35 30.76 -46.49
N LYS A 1227 -43.00 30.99 -47.77
CA LYS A 1227 -42.10 30.15 -48.56
C LYS A 1227 -40.94 30.97 -49.13
N PRO A 1228 -39.77 30.35 -49.36
CA PRO A 1228 -38.62 30.99 -50.03
C PRO A 1228 -38.85 31.24 -51.54
N ILE A 1229 -39.97 30.78 -52.10
CA ILE A 1229 -40.38 30.97 -53.50
C ILE A 1229 -41.66 31.82 -53.56
N GLY A 1230 -41.76 32.68 -54.57
CA GLY A 1230 -42.89 33.62 -54.72
C GLY A 1230 -42.45 35.05 -55.06
N GLU A 1231 -43.37 35.99 -54.91
CA GLU A 1231 -43.12 37.42 -55.13
C GLU A 1231 -42.74 38.10 -53.79
N LEU A 1232 -41.52 38.65 -53.72
CA LEU A 1232 -41.01 39.40 -52.57
C LEU A 1232 -41.07 40.90 -52.89
N LYS A 1233 -41.87 41.66 -52.12
CA LYS A 1233 -42.02 43.11 -52.26
C LYS A 1233 -41.42 43.84 -51.07
N LEU A 1234 -40.53 44.79 -51.35
CA LEU A 1234 -39.82 45.60 -50.36
C LEU A 1234 -40.01 47.08 -50.68
N TYR A 1235 -40.20 47.92 -49.67
CA TYR A 1235 -40.33 49.37 -49.85
C TYR A 1235 -39.20 50.10 -49.11
N PHE A 1236 -38.56 51.06 -49.78
CA PHE A 1236 -37.42 51.80 -49.26
C PHE A 1236 -37.65 53.31 -49.27
N ASP A 1237 -37.12 54.03 -48.27
CA ASP A 1237 -37.24 55.49 -48.17
C ASP A 1237 -36.34 56.29 -49.14
N SER A 1238 -35.30 55.66 -49.67
CA SER A 1238 -34.47 56.24 -50.74
C SER A 1238 -34.19 55.21 -51.83
N LYS A 1239 -33.86 55.72 -53.03
CA LYS A 1239 -33.40 54.93 -54.18
C LYS A 1239 -31.91 55.11 -54.51
N SER A 1240 -31.18 55.94 -53.74
CA SER A 1240 -29.73 56.20 -53.89
C SER A 1240 -28.85 55.04 -53.39
N MET A 1241 -29.19 53.81 -53.81
CA MET A 1241 -28.42 52.60 -53.55
C MET A 1241 -27.61 52.25 -54.79
N THR A 1242 -26.34 51.91 -54.61
CA THR A 1242 -25.47 51.43 -55.69
C THR A 1242 -25.62 49.92 -55.89
N ASP A 1243 -25.78 49.17 -54.81
CA ASP A 1243 -26.01 47.71 -54.82
C ASP A 1243 -26.92 47.25 -53.68
N LEU A 1244 -27.62 46.13 -53.92
CA LEU A 1244 -28.50 45.45 -52.98
C LEU A 1244 -28.34 43.92 -53.11
N TRP A 1245 -28.11 43.26 -51.98
CA TRP A 1245 -28.08 41.81 -51.85
C TRP A 1245 -29.09 41.33 -50.81
N ILE A 1246 -29.68 40.15 -51.06
CA ILE A 1246 -30.70 39.53 -50.20
C ILE A 1246 -30.27 38.11 -49.89
N ALA A 1247 -29.98 37.81 -48.62
CA ALA A 1247 -29.73 36.44 -48.15
C ALA A 1247 -31.02 35.84 -47.59
N VAL A 1248 -31.47 34.72 -48.17
CA VAL A 1248 -32.66 33.98 -47.72
C VAL A 1248 -32.22 32.66 -47.11
N SER A 1249 -32.47 32.50 -45.81
CA SER A 1249 -32.27 31.26 -45.05
C SER A 1249 -33.57 30.47 -44.99
N TRP A 1250 -33.53 29.17 -45.24
CA TRP A 1250 -34.72 28.32 -45.36
C TRP A 1250 -34.51 26.92 -44.75
N HIS A 1251 -35.60 26.21 -44.46
CA HIS A 1251 -35.62 24.83 -43.95
C HIS A 1251 -36.75 23.98 -44.56
N GLU A 1252 -36.57 22.66 -44.41
CA GLU A 1252 -37.54 21.59 -44.72
C GLU A 1252 -38.67 21.51 -43.68
#